data_AF-A0AAN9ABS6-F1
#
_entry.id   AF-A0AAN9ABS6-F1
#
_cell.length_a   1.000
_cell.length_b   1.000
_cell.length_c   1.000
_cell.angle_alpha   90.00
_cell.angle_beta   90.00
_cell.angle_gamma   90.00
#
_symmetry.space_group_name_H-M   'P 1'
#
loop_
_entity.id
_entity.type
_entity.pdbx_description
1 polymer ?
#
loop_
_entity_poly.entity_id
_entity_poly.type
_entity_poly.pdbx_seq_one_letter_code
_entity_poly.pdbx_strand_id
1 'polypeptide(L)'
;VLLFDFSAGGMDFDKLWQGPGLPFAGSLIMILFDIFLYLFLAYYLDNVVPSEYGTKRKPWFIFQKSFWVRQYRPFKFNPLSPGENVVYNDDVCDNPDVEPVSSDLLGKAAVRICNLKKVFYSNGKEPVNAVDGITLDIYESQITAILGHNGAGKSTLFNILTGMTAPTYGTASVFGLDIREADDMTDIRRMTGVCPQHDIIFMSLTPREHLSFFARIRGIPENRINTEVEKTLEEVDLLLKADSKAADLSGGQKRKLSISIALIGDPKIIFLDEPTAGVDAYSRRRLWALLKSRKEGKVILLTTHFMDEADILADRKAIISRGKLRCCGSSLFLKNKFGLGYHLTLIVDENTEPSNITRIVQDVISDSQLARHSGKEMSFILPTDSTKLFPSLFLLLDRHIKGRIENVGIEGYGISMTTLEEVFFTLSDENEGGELHCIDDLGKHLIRERSPSTSPVHHASPVPILKTDRVVTTDMQGFAIETVEARQNDWRAFKALFKLRFINTLRDYGALIIMIVMPLVFTTLSIYIGGNQVFSLPTDELLSLTPGIYGSSLDGALFYNNTGHNLNSVEAIFQSSNISVDTYQGKYLEIFQLRPHVTSWSVNSFPHTNQFEVSVNMTMGFNDTYIHSIPMLMNLLSNSLMR
;
A
#
# COMPACT_ATOMS: atom_id res chain seq x y z
N VAL A 1 8.16 15.43 -34.69
CA VAL A 1 9.28 16.06 -35.40
C VAL A 1 8.96 17.54 -35.50
N LEU A 2 9.51 18.36 -34.59
CA LEU A 2 9.46 19.81 -34.69
C LEU A 2 10.53 20.22 -35.70
N LEU A 3 10.12 20.49 -36.94
CA LEU A 3 10.99 21.08 -37.95
C LEU A 3 11.19 22.55 -37.55
N PHE A 4 12.21 22.81 -36.72
CA PHE A 4 12.74 24.15 -36.57
C PHE A 4 13.51 24.48 -37.84
N ASP A 5 12.88 25.31 -38.66
CA ASP A 5 13.44 25.77 -39.92
C ASP A 5 14.73 26.55 -39.66
N PHE A 6 15.75 26.29 -40.49
CA PHE A 6 17.13 26.79 -40.41
C PHE A 6 17.28 28.29 -40.68
N SER A 7 16.23 29.10 -40.50
CA SER A 7 16.35 30.55 -40.51
C SER A 7 16.88 31.00 -39.15
N ALA A 8 18.08 31.58 -39.13
CA ALA A 8 18.83 32.06 -37.97
C ALA A 8 18.17 33.26 -37.22
N GLY A 9 16.87 33.21 -36.98
CA GLY A 9 16.14 34.11 -36.09
C GLY A 9 15.68 33.32 -34.87
N GLY A 10 16.13 33.72 -33.69
CA GLY A 10 15.65 33.16 -32.43
C GLY A 10 14.12 33.26 -32.29
N MET A 11 13.59 32.56 -31.29
CA MET A 11 12.17 32.58 -30.98
C MET A 11 11.80 33.90 -30.29
N ASP A 12 11.29 34.85 -31.06
CA ASP A 12 10.74 36.12 -30.57
C ASP A 12 9.27 35.96 -30.18
N PHE A 13 8.76 36.76 -29.23
CA PHE A 13 7.35 36.71 -28.79
C PHE A 13 6.36 36.91 -29.94
N ASP A 14 6.73 37.63 -30.99
CA ASP A 14 5.89 37.89 -32.16
C ASP A 14 5.80 36.68 -33.11
N LYS A 15 6.79 35.78 -33.07
CA LYS A 15 6.85 34.56 -33.91
C LYS A 15 6.21 33.34 -33.26
N LEU A 16 5.77 33.44 -32.00
CA LEU A 16 5.13 32.35 -31.25
C LEU A 16 3.87 31.77 -31.92
N TRP A 17 3.16 32.61 -32.67
CA TRP A 17 1.92 32.27 -33.38
C TRP A 17 2.11 32.05 -34.89
N GLN A 18 3.33 32.19 -35.42
CA GLN A 18 3.62 32.10 -36.85
C GLN A 18 4.46 30.86 -37.16
N GLY A 19 3.98 30.03 -38.08
CA GLY A 19 4.70 28.85 -38.57
C GLY A 19 3.80 27.94 -39.40
N PRO A 20 4.33 27.23 -40.41
CA PRO A 20 3.55 26.25 -41.16
C PRO A 20 3.23 25.05 -40.25
N GLY A 21 1.96 24.86 -39.90
CA GLY A 21 1.49 23.77 -39.03
C GLY A 21 0.89 24.28 -37.71
N LEU A 22 1.02 23.49 -36.64
CA LEU A 22 0.49 23.84 -35.31
C LEU A 22 1.48 24.82 -34.64
N PRO A 23 1.09 26.08 -34.38
CA PRO A 23 2.00 27.08 -33.85
C PRO A 23 2.53 26.66 -32.47
N PHE A 24 3.76 27.05 -32.15
CA PHE A 24 4.40 26.71 -30.87
C PHE A 24 3.57 27.19 -29.67
N ALA A 25 2.99 28.40 -29.73
CA ALA A 25 2.04 28.85 -28.71
C ALA A 25 0.82 27.94 -28.56
N GLY A 26 0.28 27.43 -29.68
CA GLY A 26 -0.81 26.45 -29.67
C GLY A 26 -0.41 25.16 -28.96
N SER A 27 0.83 24.69 -29.13
CA SER A 27 1.34 23.51 -28.41
C SER A 27 1.49 23.74 -26.90
N LEU A 28 1.92 24.94 -26.47
CA LEU A 28 1.98 25.29 -25.04
C LEU A 28 0.59 25.39 -24.41
N ILE A 29 -0.38 25.96 -25.12
CA ILE A 29 -1.78 26.03 -24.66
C ILE A 29 -2.36 24.63 -24.53
N MET A 30 -2.07 23.74 -25.50
CA MET A 30 -2.49 22.35 -25.43
C MET A 30 -1.87 21.63 -24.23
N ILE A 31 -0.57 21.81 -23.95
CA ILE A 31 0.08 21.22 -22.77
C ILE A 31 -0.52 21.74 -21.47
N LEU A 32 -0.79 23.05 -21.37
CA LEU A 32 -1.45 23.62 -20.18
C LEU A 32 -2.85 23.03 -19.99
N PHE A 33 -3.64 22.95 -21.06
CA PHE A 33 -4.95 22.33 -21.04
C PHE A 33 -4.88 20.86 -20.61
N ASP A 34 -3.94 20.10 -21.15
CA ASP A 34 -3.73 18.69 -20.79
C ASP A 34 -3.35 18.52 -19.32
N ILE A 35 -2.51 19.42 -18.75
CA ILE A 35 -2.21 19.41 -17.31
C ILE A 35 -3.48 19.57 -16.48
N PHE A 36 -4.33 20.55 -16.81
CA PHE A 36 -5.59 20.76 -16.08
C PHE A 36 -6.56 19.59 -16.27
N LEU A 37 -6.66 19.06 -17.49
CA LEU A 37 -7.53 17.93 -17.81
C LEU A 37 -7.08 16.66 -17.08
N TYR A 38 -5.79 16.35 -17.07
CA TYR A 38 -5.25 15.20 -16.34
C TYR A 38 -5.34 15.37 -14.83
N LEU A 39 -5.13 16.59 -14.30
CA LEU A 39 -5.31 16.85 -12.86
C LEU A 39 -6.78 16.67 -12.44
N PHE A 40 -7.72 17.19 -13.26
CA PHE A 40 -9.15 17.01 -13.02
C PHE A 40 -9.56 15.55 -13.13
N LEU A 41 -9.08 14.85 -14.16
CA LEU A 41 -9.37 13.42 -14.35
C LEU A 41 -8.79 12.59 -13.21
N ALA A 42 -7.56 12.87 -12.77
CA ALA A 42 -6.94 12.21 -11.62
C ALA A 42 -7.76 12.43 -10.35
N TYR A 43 -8.16 13.67 -10.06
CA TYR A 43 -9.03 13.98 -8.92
C TYR A 43 -10.39 13.27 -9.01
N TYR A 44 -11.02 13.26 -10.19
CA TYR A 44 -12.31 12.60 -10.39
C TYR A 44 -12.20 11.08 -10.22
N LEU A 45 -11.21 10.45 -10.85
CA LEU A 45 -11.01 9.01 -10.78
C LEU A 45 -10.66 8.56 -9.36
N ASP A 46 -9.84 9.30 -8.62
CA ASP A 46 -9.48 8.95 -7.23
C ASP A 46 -10.70 8.96 -6.28
N ASN A 47 -11.69 9.82 -6.54
CA ASN A 47 -12.92 9.88 -5.73
C ASN A 47 -14.00 8.85 -6.13
N VAL A 48 -13.99 8.39 -7.39
CA VAL A 48 -15.07 7.57 -7.97
C VAL A 48 -14.66 6.10 -8.16
N VAL A 49 -13.41 5.85 -8.55
CA VAL A 49 -12.87 4.51 -8.76
C VAL A 49 -12.56 3.88 -7.40
N PRO A 50 -12.84 2.58 -7.18
CA PRO A 50 -12.47 1.88 -5.96
C PRO A 50 -10.94 1.88 -5.77
N SER A 51 -10.44 2.73 -4.88
CA SER A 51 -9.13 2.55 -4.25
C SER A 51 -9.20 1.44 -3.20
N GLU A 52 -8.04 0.88 -2.83
CA GLU A 52 -7.93 -0.08 -1.71
C GLU A 52 -8.37 0.53 -0.38
N TYR A 53 -8.33 1.86 -0.27
CA TYR A 53 -8.64 2.62 0.95
C TYR A 53 -9.57 3.81 0.65
N GLY A 54 -10.64 3.95 1.42
CA GLY A 54 -11.54 5.09 1.42
C GLY A 54 -13.02 4.73 1.17
N THR A 55 -13.89 5.68 1.44
CA THR A 55 -15.33 5.59 1.18
C THR A 55 -15.65 6.22 -0.18
N LYS A 56 -16.32 5.45 -1.05
CA LYS A 56 -16.63 5.86 -2.43
C LYS A 56 -17.59 7.03 -2.45
N ARG A 57 -17.33 8.02 -3.31
CA ARG A 57 -18.33 9.04 -3.64
C ARG A 57 -19.17 8.57 -4.83
N LYS A 58 -20.41 9.06 -4.92
CA LYS A 58 -21.27 8.80 -6.08
C LYS A 58 -20.67 9.49 -7.32
N PRO A 59 -20.72 8.90 -8.53
CA PRO A 59 -20.11 9.50 -9.73
C PRO A 59 -20.57 10.94 -10.02
N TRP A 60 -21.80 11.29 -9.64
CA TRP A 60 -22.39 12.62 -9.81
C TRP A 60 -22.20 13.57 -8.61
N PHE A 61 -21.24 13.30 -7.72
CA PHE A 61 -21.01 14.14 -6.52
C PHE A 61 -20.74 15.61 -6.87
N ILE A 62 -20.09 15.88 -8.01
CA ILE A 62 -19.79 17.24 -8.49
C ILE A 62 -21.06 18.03 -8.79
N PHE A 63 -22.19 17.38 -9.10
CA PHE A 63 -23.45 18.07 -9.37
C PHE A 63 -24.30 18.30 -8.11
N GLN A 64 -23.87 17.81 -6.95
CA GLN A 64 -24.61 17.99 -5.70
C GLN A 64 -24.30 19.35 -5.08
N LYS A 65 -25.34 20.10 -4.67
CA LYS A 65 -25.18 21.39 -3.98
C LYS A 65 -24.36 21.28 -2.69
N SER A 66 -24.40 20.13 -2.02
CA SER A 66 -23.60 19.87 -0.81
C SER A 66 -22.09 19.90 -1.05
N PHE A 67 -21.63 19.58 -2.27
CA PHE A 67 -20.21 19.63 -2.62
C PHE A 67 -19.69 21.07 -2.72
N TRP A 68 -20.46 21.96 -3.37
CA TRP A 68 -20.05 23.36 -3.60
C TRP A 68 -20.36 24.28 -2.42
N VAL A 69 -21.45 24.00 -1.70
CA VAL A 69 -21.89 24.81 -0.56
C VAL A 69 -21.89 23.91 0.66
N ARG A 70 -20.73 23.81 1.32
CA ARG A 70 -20.65 23.16 2.62
C ARG A 70 -21.29 24.08 3.65
N GLN A 71 -22.54 23.79 4.02
CA GLN A 71 -23.15 24.45 5.18
C GLN A 71 -22.30 24.12 6.41
N TYR A 72 -21.68 25.14 6.99
CA TYR A 72 -21.04 25.04 8.29
C TYR A 72 -22.13 24.70 9.32
N ARG A 73 -22.28 23.41 9.65
CA ARG A 73 -23.08 23.00 10.80
C ARG A 73 -22.19 23.13 12.03
N PRO A 74 -22.47 24.07 12.96
CA PRO A 74 -21.78 24.07 14.24
C PRO A 74 -22.03 22.72 14.91
N PHE A 75 -20.96 21.96 15.13
CA PHE A 75 -21.02 20.60 15.65
C PHE A 75 -21.56 20.62 17.07
N LYS A 76 -22.77 20.09 17.28
CA LYS A 76 -23.30 19.85 18.63
C LYS A 76 -23.04 18.40 18.97
N PHE A 77 -22.26 18.18 20.04
CA PHE A 77 -22.17 16.89 20.69
C PHE A 77 -23.53 16.58 21.30
N ASN A 78 -24.40 15.93 20.54
CA ASN A 78 -25.59 15.33 21.10
C ASN A 78 -25.23 13.88 21.40
N PRO A 79 -25.18 13.49 22.69
CA PRO A 79 -25.12 12.07 23.04
C PRO A 79 -26.29 11.37 22.34
N LEU A 80 -26.07 10.14 21.83
CA LEU A 80 -27.13 9.36 21.18
C LEU A 80 -28.24 9.12 22.22
N SER A 81 -29.27 9.97 22.19
CA SER A 81 -30.42 9.86 23.08
C SER A 81 -31.20 8.61 22.68
N PRO A 82 -31.77 7.85 23.64
CA PRO A 82 -32.70 6.79 23.31
C PRO A 82 -33.94 7.45 22.68
N GLY A 83 -34.03 7.46 21.34
CA GLY A 83 -35.24 7.85 20.61
C GLY A 83 -35.09 8.85 19.46
N GLU A 84 -34.00 9.62 19.34
CA GLU A 84 -33.97 10.73 18.35
C GLU A 84 -33.03 10.55 17.14
N ASN A 85 -32.13 9.58 17.13
CA ASN A 85 -31.27 9.35 15.95
C ASN A 85 -31.29 7.88 15.52
N VAL A 86 -32.04 7.67 14.44
CA VAL A 86 -32.29 6.44 13.70
C VAL A 86 -32.98 5.32 14.50
N VAL A 87 -34.22 5.04 14.11
CA VAL A 87 -34.97 3.86 14.52
C VAL A 87 -34.25 2.63 13.97
N TYR A 88 -33.44 1.99 14.81
CA TYR A 88 -32.93 0.65 14.58
C TYR A 88 -33.67 -0.29 15.52
N ASN A 89 -34.08 -1.46 15.02
CA ASN A 89 -34.66 -2.51 15.85
C ASN A 89 -33.70 -2.82 17.01
N ASP A 90 -34.21 -2.75 18.24
CA ASP A 90 -33.51 -2.90 19.52
C ASP A 90 -32.97 -4.34 19.76
N ASP A 91 -32.32 -4.94 18.77
CA ASP A 91 -31.77 -6.31 18.89
C ASP A 91 -30.52 -6.37 19.82
N VAL A 92 -30.02 -5.23 20.33
CA VAL A 92 -28.90 -5.19 21.29
C VAL A 92 -29.34 -5.65 22.69
N CYS A 93 -30.59 -5.41 23.05
CA CYS A 93 -31.08 -5.60 24.42
C CYS A 93 -31.45 -7.06 24.76
N ASP A 94 -31.59 -7.93 23.77
CA ASP A 94 -32.06 -9.31 23.96
C ASP A 94 -30.94 -10.37 23.97
N ASN A 95 -29.68 -9.98 23.79
CA ASN A 95 -28.58 -10.95 23.88
C ASN A 95 -28.16 -11.16 25.34
N PRO A 96 -28.37 -12.36 25.93
CA PRO A 96 -28.01 -12.63 27.31
C PRO A 96 -26.49 -12.47 27.55
N ASP A 97 -25.67 -12.63 26.52
CA ASP A 97 -24.19 -12.61 26.58
C ASP A 97 -23.60 -11.19 26.58
N VAL A 98 -24.47 -10.18 26.59
CA VAL A 98 -24.09 -8.77 26.72
C VAL A 98 -24.48 -8.26 28.11
N GLU A 99 -23.51 -7.70 28.82
CA GLU A 99 -23.73 -7.09 30.13
C GLU A 99 -24.71 -5.92 30.00
N PRO A 100 -25.78 -5.90 30.80
CA PRO A 100 -26.77 -4.84 30.75
C PRO A 100 -26.14 -3.47 31.05
N VAL A 101 -26.67 -2.44 30.40
CA VAL A 101 -26.15 -1.07 30.51
C VAL A 101 -26.46 -0.51 31.91
N SER A 102 -25.44 -0.03 32.62
CA SER A 102 -25.64 0.61 33.92
C SER A 102 -26.35 1.96 33.78
N SER A 103 -27.02 2.42 34.84
CA SER A 103 -27.73 3.71 34.84
C SER A 103 -26.84 4.89 34.44
N ASP A 104 -25.55 4.82 34.78
CA ASP A 104 -24.55 5.87 34.53
C ASP A 104 -24.13 6.02 33.07
N LEU A 105 -24.42 4.99 32.25
CA LEU A 105 -24.06 4.91 30.82
C LEU A 105 -25.26 5.15 29.90
N LEU A 106 -26.48 5.19 30.44
CA LEU A 106 -27.68 5.52 29.68
C LEU A 106 -27.54 6.91 29.04
N GLY A 107 -27.74 6.97 27.72
CA GLY A 107 -27.62 8.20 26.95
C GLY A 107 -26.18 8.70 26.74
N LYS A 108 -25.15 7.92 27.08
CA LYS A 108 -23.73 8.26 26.80
C LYS A 108 -23.14 7.42 25.67
N ALA A 109 -23.97 6.80 24.82
CA ALA A 109 -23.49 6.07 23.66
C ALA A 109 -22.90 7.07 22.65
N ALA A 110 -21.64 6.87 22.30
CA ALA A 110 -20.91 7.71 21.34
C ALA A 110 -20.68 7.00 20.01
N VAL A 111 -20.47 5.69 20.00
CA VAL A 111 -20.41 4.90 18.76
C VAL A 111 -21.44 3.80 18.86
N ARG A 112 -22.36 3.74 17.89
CA ARG A 112 -23.39 2.71 17.79
C ARG A 112 -23.26 1.98 16.47
N ILE A 113 -23.03 0.68 16.55
CA ILE A 113 -22.84 -0.21 15.40
C ILE A 113 -24.13 -1.03 15.23
N CYS A 114 -24.71 -1.03 14.03
CA CYS A 114 -26.00 -1.67 13.75
C CYS A 114 -25.88 -2.68 12.60
N ASN A 115 -25.97 -3.98 12.95
CA ASN A 115 -25.96 -5.12 12.01
C ASN A 115 -24.89 -4.98 10.91
N LEU A 116 -23.68 -4.58 11.31
CA LEU A 116 -22.59 -4.27 10.39
C LEU A 116 -22.08 -5.56 9.73
N LYS A 117 -21.97 -5.56 8.40
CA LYS A 117 -21.42 -6.68 7.62
C LYS A 117 -20.37 -6.25 6.62
N LYS A 118 -19.33 -7.05 6.48
CA LYS A 118 -18.30 -6.91 5.45
C LYS A 118 -17.94 -8.25 4.85
N VAL A 119 -18.16 -8.34 3.54
CA VAL A 119 -17.82 -9.51 2.71
C VAL A 119 -16.73 -9.13 1.74
N PHE A 120 -15.69 -9.95 1.67
CA PHE A 120 -14.62 -9.83 0.68
C PHE A 120 -14.79 -10.92 -0.37
N TYR A 121 -14.74 -10.51 -1.64
CA TYR A 121 -14.80 -11.39 -2.79
C TYR A 121 -13.40 -11.50 -3.39
N SER A 122 -12.90 -12.73 -3.54
CA SER A 122 -11.62 -13.00 -4.19
C SER A 122 -11.85 -13.88 -5.41
N ASN A 123 -11.20 -13.57 -6.54
CA ASN A 123 -11.34 -14.34 -7.76
C ASN A 123 -10.98 -15.82 -7.52
N GLY A 124 -11.93 -16.72 -7.77
CA GLY A 124 -11.75 -18.17 -7.61
C GLY A 124 -11.82 -18.73 -6.19
N LYS A 125 -12.21 -17.93 -5.18
CA LYS A 125 -12.44 -18.39 -3.80
C LYS A 125 -13.85 -18.04 -3.32
N GLU A 126 -14.33 -18.79 -2.34
CA GLU A 126 -15.60 -18.49 -1.68
C GLU A 126 -15.56 -17.11 -0.98
N PRO A 127 -16.69 -16.39 -0.95
CA PRO A 127 -16.77 -15.09 -0.29
C PRO A 127 -16.48 -15.24 1.21
N VAL A 128 -15.56 -14.43 1.73
CA VAL A 128 -15.19 -14.44 3.14
C VAL A 128 -15.94 -13.35 3.88
N ASN A 129 -16.82 -13.75 4.80
CA ASN A 129 -17.52 -12.85 5.71
C ASN A 129 -16.58 -12.45 6.85
N ALA A 130 -15.87 -11.34 6.69
CA ALA A 130 -14.95 -10.84 7.71
C ALA A 130 -15.67 -10.23 8.92
N VAL A 131 -16.84 -9.63 8.69
CA VAL A 131 -17.74 -9.11 9.73
C VAL A 131 -19.16 -9.52 9.35
N ASP A 132 -19.90 -10.15 10.27
CA ASP A 132 -21.21 -10.77 9.99
C ASP A 132 -22.27 -10.38 11.04
N GLY A 133 -22.78 -9.15 10.94
CA GLY A 133 -23.96 -8.70 11.67
C GLY A 133 -23.62 -8.26 13.09
N ILE A 134 -22.49 -7.57 13.26
CA ILE A 134 -22.08 -7.05 14.57
C ILE A 134 -22.98 -5.87 14.92
N THR A 135 -23.56 -5.93 16.12
CA THR A 135 -24.31 -4.82 16.73
C THR A 135 -23.69 -4.56 18.11
N LEU A 136 -23.22 -3.34 18.35
CA LEU A 136 -22.45 -2.98 19.55
C LEU A 136 -22.54 -1.48 19.82
N ASP A 137 -22.80 -1.13 21.08
CA ASP A 137 -22.74 0.25 21.58
C ASP A 137 -21.46 0.49 22.39
N ILE A 138 -20.80 1.62 22.14
CA ILE A 138 -19.58 2.07 22.82
C ILE A 138 -19.87 3.44 23.45
N TYR A 139 -19.44 3.60 24.71
CA TYR A 139 -19.81 4.72 25.55
C TYR A 139 -18.68 5.74 25.72
N GLU A 140 -19.05 6.99 25.99
CA GLU A 140 -18.12 8.05 26.39
C GLU A 140 -17.46 7.74 27.74
N SER A 141 -16.24 8.26 27.91
CA SER A 141 -15.41 8.12 29.11
C SER A 141 -15.03 6.68 29.46
N GLN A 142 -15.08 5.77 28.48
CA GLN A 142 -14.70 4.38 28.63
C GLN A 142 -13.62 3.96 27.64
N ILE A 143 -12.81 3.00 28.07
CA ILE A 143 -11.92 2.24 27.20
C ILE A 143 -12.60 0.92 26.88
N THR A 144 -12.85 0.65 25.59
CA THR A 144 -13.42 -0.61 25.12
C THR A 144 -12.34 -1.41 24.39
N ALA A 145 -12.10 -2.65 24.82
CA ALA A 145 -11.20 -3.58 24.15
C ALA A 145 -11.98 -4.52 23.23
N ILE A 146 -11.53 -4.66 21.99
CA ILE A 146 -12.01 -5.67 21.04
C ILE A 146 -11.02 -6.84 21.04
N LEU A 147 -11.52 -7.99 21.46
CA LEU A 147 -10.79 -9.23 21.62
C LEU A 147 -11.24 -10.25 20.57
N GLY A 148 -10.37 -11.19 20.22
CA GLY A 148 -10.64 -12.16 19.15
C GLY A 148 -9.37 -12.80 18.62
N HIS A 149 -9.50 -13.99 18.03
CA HIS A 149 -8.38 -14.66 17.39
C HIS A 149 -7.91 -13.89 16.13
N ASN A 150 -6.73 -14.22 15.63
CA ASN A 150 -6.27 -13.68 14.36
C ASN A 150 -7.23 -14.10 13.24
N GLY A 151 -7.66 -13.15 12.42
CA GLY A 151 -8.69 -13.38 11.40
C GLY A 151 -10.14 -13.34 11.90
N ALA A 152 -10.40 -13.00 13.18
CA ALA A 152 -11.77 -12.85 13.69
C ALA A 152 -12.55 -11.65 13.09
N GLY A 153 -11.87 -10.72 12.41
CA GLY A 153 -12.47 -9.52 11.83
C GLY A 153 -12.21 -8.20 12.56
N LYS A 154 -11.35 -8.19 13.59
CA LYS A 154 -11.03 -7.01 14.42
C LYS A 154 -10.53 -5.80 13.61
N SER A 155 -9.45 -5.98 12.84
CA SER A 155 -8.88 -4.90 12.01
C SER A 155 -9.84 -4.49 10.89
N THR A 156 -10.64 -5.42 10.35
CA THR A 156 -11.70 -5.10 9.37
C THR A 156 -12.76 -4.18 9.99
N LEU A 157 -13.19 -4.46 11.22
CA LEU A 157 -14.13 -3.61 11.95
C LEU A 157 -13.55 -2.20 12.17
N PHE A 158 -12.29 -2.10 12.59
CA PHE A 158 -11.59 -0.82 12.75
C PHE A 158 -11.50 -0.05 11.42
N ASN A 159 -11.15 -0.72 10.33
CA ASN A 159 -11.08 -0.11 9.01
C ASN A 159 -12.45 0.44 8.55
N ILE A 160 -13.54 -0.19 8.95
CA ILE A 160 -14.89 0.31 8.66
C ILE A 160 -15.21 1.54 9.50
N LEU A 161 -14.95 1.50 10.82
CA LEU A 161 -15.22 2.63 11.72
C LEU A 161 -14.36 3.87 11.41
N THR A 162 -13.13 3.67 10.95
CA THR A 162 -12.22 4.74 10.52
C THR A 162 -12.47 5.21 9.08
N GLY A 163 -13.40 4.56 8.37
CA GLY A 163 -13.76 4.88 6.98
C GLY A 163 -12.66 4.58 5.96
N MET A 164 -11.74 3.68 6.29
CA MET A 164 -10.76 3.10 5.35
C MET A 164 -11.43 2.08 4.43
N THR A 165 -12.51 1.43 4.89
CA THR A 165 -13.24 0.42 4.12
C THR A 165 -14.75 0.64 4.26
N ALA A 166 -15.48 0.74 3.16
CA ALA A 166 -16.94 0.83 3.22
C ALA A 166 -17.59 -0.50 3.68
N PRO A 167 -18.65 -0.47 4.51
CA PRO A 167 -19.40 -1.67 4.88
C PRO A 167 -20.16 -2.24 3.67
N THR A 168 -20.40 -3.56 3.67
CA THR A 168 -21.23 -4.22 2.66
C THR A 168 -22.71 -4.12 3.01
N TYR A 169 -23.07 -4.34 4.29
CA TYR A 169 -24.42 -4.11 4.83
C TYR A 169 -24.31 -3.52 6.25
N GLY A 170 -25.45 -3.02 6.76
CA GLY A 170 -25.52 -2.33 8.05
C GLY A 170 -24.92 -0.93 8.01
N THR A 171 -24.83 -0.30 9.18
CA THR A 171 -24.17 0.99 9.34
C THR A 171 -23.62 1.17 10.75
N ALA A 172 -22.82 2.21 10.96
CA ALA A 172 -22.43 2.67 12.28
C ALA A 172 -22.61 4.19 12.37
N SER A 173 -23.01 4.66 13.55
CA SER A 173 -23.11 6.07 13.86
C SER A 173 -22.07 6.46 14.92
N VAL A 174 -21.47 7.64 14.75
CA VAL A 174 -20.43 8.19 15.62
C VAL A 174 -20.85 9.60 16.02
N PHE A 175 -21.21 9.81 17.28
CA PHE A 175 -21.82 11.05 17.79
C PHE A 175 -23.00 11.54 16.92
N GLY A 176 -23.82 10.61 16.44
CA GLY A 176 -24.97 10.89 15.55
C GLY A 176 -24.63 11.05 14.06
N LEU A 177 -23.36 10.96 13.67
CA LEU A 177 -22.92 11.01 12.26
C LEU A 177 -22.84 9.61 11.66
N ASP A 178 -23.32 9.41 10.43
CA ASP A 178 -23.30 8.10 9.76
C ASP A 178 -21.99 7.89 8.97
N ILE A 179 -21.32 6.75 9.17
CA ILE A 179 -20.06 6.41 8.47
C ILE A 179 -20.22 6.21 6.95
N ARG A 180 -21.45 5.98 6.46
CA ARG A 180 -21.76 5.78 5.03
C ARG A 180 -21.85 7.10 4.28
N GLU A 181 -22.15 8.19 4.98
CA GLU A 181 -22.23 9.51 4.38
C GLU A 181 -20.83 10.14 4.31
N ALA A 182 -20.42 10.55 3.10
CA ALA A 182 -19.05 11.04 2.89
C ALA A 182 -18.77 12.35 3.63
N ASP A 183 -19.77 13.22 3.79
CA ASP A 183 -19.64 14.50 4.49
C ASP A 183 -19.46 14.27 6.00
N ASP A 184 -20.35 13.48 6.60
CA ASP A 184 -20.27 13.02 7.99
C ASP A 184 -18.92 12.35 8.29
N MET A 185 -18.46 11.45 7.42
CA MET A 185 -17.17 10.78 7.57
C MET A 185 -15.98 11.77 7.63
N THR A 186 -16.04 12.91 6.93
CA THR A 186 -14.99 13.92 7.05
C THR A 186 -14.98 14.58 8.43
N ASP A 187 -16.14 14.79 9.04
CA ASP A 187 -16.24 15.35 10.38
C ASP A 187 -15.86 14.30 11.44
N ILE A 188 -16.23 13.03 11.26
CA ILE A 188 -15.73 11.89 12.06
C ILE A 188 -14.18 11.86 12.04
N ARG A 189 -13.55 11.98 10.87
CA ARG A 189 -12.08 11.95 10.76
C ARG A 189 -11.40 13.12 11.48
N ARG A 190 -12.02 14.31 11.52
CA ARG A 190 -11.48 15.47 12.23
C ARG A 190 -11.40 15.24 13.75
N MET A 191 -12.36 14.53 14.32
CA MET A 191 -12.41 14.25 15.76
C MET A 191 -11.73 12.93 16.16
N THR A 192 -11.15 12.20 15.20
CA THR A 192 -10.61 10.85 15.41
C THR A 192 -9.07 10.84 15.42
N GLY A 193 -8.49 10.09 16.34
CA GLY A 193 -7.11 9.63 16.36
C GLY A 193 -7.02 8.15 15.99
N VAL A 194 -6.09 7.79 15.12
CA VAL A 194 -5.91 6.40 14.69
C VAL A 194 -4.44 6.01 14.83
N CYS A 195 -4.17 4.94 15.56
CA CYS A 195 -2.91 4.24 15.57
C CYS A 195 -3.11 2.88 14.87
N PRO A 196 -2.75 2.73 13.59
CA PRO A 196 -2.91 1.48 12.86
C PRO A 196 -1.92 0.39 13.34
N GLN A 197 -2.11 -0.85 12.90
CA GLN A 197 -1.21 -1.97 13.25
C GLN A 197 0.23 -1.75 12.76
N HIS A 198 0.41 -1.16 11.57
CA HIS A 198 1.71 -0.83 11.01
C HIS A 198 2.02 0.65 11.22
N ASP A 199 3.19 0.95 11.78
CA ASP A 199 3.57 2.31 12.11
C ASP A 199 3.80 3.16 10.83
N ILE A 200 2.95 4.18 10.62
CA ILE A 200 3.04 5.10 9.48
C ILE A 200 4.02 6.23 9.84
N ILE A 201 5.31 5.95 9.71
CA ILE A 201 6.39 6.86 10.13
C ILE A 201 7.31 7.17 8.95
N PHE A 202 7.65 8.46 8.79
CA PHE A 202 8.63 8.93 7.82
C PHE A 202 10.04 8.77 8.37
N MET A 203 10.81 7.81 7.85
CA MET A 203 12.12 7.43 8.41
C MET A 203 13.15 8.58 8.42
N SER A 204 13.00 9.59 7.58
CA SER A 204 13.88 10.76 7.49
C SER A 204 13.63 11.83 8.55
N LEU A 205 12.42 11.92 9.08
CA LEU A 205 12.00 12.98 10.02
C LEU A 205 12.28 12.58 11.48
N THR A 206 12.44 13.58 12.35
CA THR A 206 12.54 13.38 13.81
C THR A 206 11.15 13.23 14.45
N PRO A 207 11.00 12.62 15.65
CA PRO A 207 9.74 12.61 16.39
C PRO A 207 9.13 13.99 16.59
N ARG A 208 9.95 15.00 16.87
CA ARG A 208 9.50 16.39 17.03
C ARG A 208 8.91 16.94 15.73
N GLU A 209 9.57 16.71 14.60
CA GLU A 209 9.07 17.10 13.27
C GLU A 209 7.79 16.35 12.90
N HIS A 210 7.69 15.06 13.19
CA HIS A 210 6.45 14.28 12.96
C HIS A 210 5.27 14.89 13.71
N LEU A 211 5.40 15.09 15.02
CA LEU A 211 4.30 15.62 15.82
C LEU A 211 3.95 17.05 15.42
N SER A 212 4.96 17.87 15.09
CA SER A 212 4.74 19.22 14.57
C SER A 212 3.98 19.19 13.23
N PHE A 213 4.30 18.25 12.34
CA PHE A 213 3.62 18.06 11.06
C PHE A 213 2.14 17.64 11.25
N PHE A 214 1.89 16.59 12.05
CA PHE A 214 0.54 16.12 12.31
C PHE A 214 -0.30 17.11 13.13
N ALA A 215 0.32 17.89 14.03
CA ALA A 215 -0.33 19.00 14.73
C ALA A 215 -0.84 20.08 13.76
N ARG A 216 -0.05 20.44 12.73
CA ARG A 216 -0.47 21.38 11.68
C ARG A 216 -1.62 20.81 10.86
N ILE A 217 -1.56 19.53 10.48
CA ILE A 217 -2.64 18.86 9.73
C ILE A 217 -3.95 18.85 10.53
N ARG A 218 -3.89 18.64 11.84
CA ARG A 218 -5.07 18.70 12.72
C ARG A 218 -5.62 20.11 12.92
N GLY A 219 -4.89 21.16 12.50
CA GLY A 219 -5.32 22.55 12.64
C GLY A 219 -5.06 23.14 14.03
N ILE A 220 -4.08 22.63 14.77
CA ILE A 220 -3.66 23.23 16.05
C ILE A 220 -3.04 24.61 15.77
N PRO A 221 -3.42 25.68 16.49
CA PRO A 221 -2.86 27.02 16.30
C PRO A 221 -1.34 27.01 16.49
N GLU A 222 -0.60 27.69 15.62
CA GLU A 222 0.87 27.65 15.56
C GLU A 222 1.55 27.98 16.90
N ASN A 223 0.98 28.92 17.64
CA ASN A 223 1.45 29.33 18.97
C ASN A 223 1.39 28.21 20.03
N ARG A 224 0.53 27.20 19.86
CA ARG A 224 0.36 26.07 20.79
C ARG A 224 1.04 24.79 20.33
N ILE A 225 1.50 24.72 19.08
CA ILE A 225 2.07 23.49 18.51
C ILE A 225 3.27 23.02 19.33
N ASN A 226 4.23 23.90 19.60
CA ASN A 226 5.44 23.51 20.32
C ASN A 226 5.14 22.99 21.74
N THR A 227 4.21 23.64 22.45
CA THR A 227 3.79 23.22 23.79
C THR A 227 3.10 21.85 23.76
N GLU A 228 2.20 21.62 22.81
CA GLU A 228 1.47 20.36 22.70
C GLU A 228 2.38 19.21 22.25
N VAL A 229 3.34 19.48 21.37
CA VAL A 229 4.37 18.52 20.94
C VAL A 229 5.24 18.10 22.11
N GLU A 230 5.78 19.05 22.88
CA GLU A 230 6.64 18.75 24.04
C GLU A 230 5.89 17.94 25.10
N LYS A 231 4.66 18.37 25.42
CA LYS A 231 3.77 17.66 26.35
C LYS A 231 3.52 16.21 25.90
N THR A 232 3.23 15.99 24.62
CA THR A 232 2.97 14.65 24.08
C THR A 232 4.22 13.77 24.09
N LEU A 233 5.40 14.33 23.83
CA LEU A 233 6.68 13.62 23.92
C LEU A 233 7.02 13.21 25.36
N GLU A 234 6.68 14.07 26.33
CA GLU A 234 6.87 13.80 27.76
C GLU A 234 5.95 12.67 28.26
N GLU A 235 4.66 12.75 27.90
CA GLU A 235 3.66 11.76 28.29
C GLU A 235 4.01 10.35 27.80
N VAL A 236 4.50 10.23 26.56
CA VAL A 236 4.84 8.95 25.92
C VAL A 236 6.28 8.48 26.23
N ASP A 237 7.06 9.28 26.96
CA ASP A 237 8.45 8.97 27.32
C ASP A 237 9.39 8.87 26.10
N LEU A 238 9.29 9.84 25.19
CA LEU A 238 10.11 9.90 23.98
C LEU A 238 10.99 11.16 23.90
N LEU A 239 10.97 12.03 24.92
CA LEU A 239 11.76 13.27 24.99
C LEU A 239 13.25 13.07 24.69
N LEU A 240 13.89 12.05 25.29
CA LEU A 240 15.33 11.79 25.11
C LEU A 240 15.73 11.46 23.66
N LYS A 241 14.77 11.05 22.83
CA LYS A 241 14.95 10.68 21.42
C LYS A 241 14.20 11.61 20.48
N ALA A 242 13.69 12.74 20.97
CA ALA A 242 12.84 13.65 20.22
C ALA A 242 13.50 14.22 18.95
N ASP A 243 14.82 14.43 18.99
CA ASP A 243 15.61 15.02 17.89
C ASP A 243 16.44 13.97 17.13
N SER A 244 16.29 12.68 17.46
CA SER A 244 16.88 11.58 16.68
C SER A 244 16.02 11.25 15.47
N LYS A 245 16.62 10.78 14.37
CA LYS A 245 15.84 10.39 13.19
C LYS A 245 14.97 9.18 13.51
N ALA A 246 13.77 9.13 12.94
CA ALA A 246 12.85 8.01 13.14
C ALA A 246 13.44 6.66 12.71
N ALA A 247 14.36 6.65 11.72
CA ALA A 247 15.09 5.45 11.32
C ALA A 247 15.85 4.78 12.49
N ASP A 248 16.43 5.59 13.39
CA ASP A 248 17.31 5.17 14.49
C ASP A 248 16.53 4.75 15.75
N LEU A 249 15.20 4.87 15.73
CA LEU A 249 14.33 4.47 16.83
C LEU A 249 14.18 2.93 16.88
N SER A 250 14.11 2.39 18.09
CA SER A 250 13.72 0.99 18.29
C SER A 250 12.27 0.74 17.87
N GLY A 251 11.88 -0.52 17.64
CA GLY A 251 10.49 -0.87 17.29
C GLY A 251 9.47 -0.33 18.29
N GLY A 252 9.73 -0.49 19.60
CA GLY A 252 8.85 0.07 20.64
C GLY A 252 8.82 1.61 20.68
N GLN A 253 9.92 2.28 20.33
CA GLN A 253 9.96 3.74 20.21
C GLN A 253 9.19 4.25 18.99
N LYS A 254 9.25 3.54 17.86
CA LYS A 254 8.42 3.79 16.68
C LYS A 254 6.95 3.62 17.03
N ARG A 255 6.62 2.56 17.77
CA ARG A 255 5.25 2.32 18.23
C ARG A 255 4.72 3.46 19.12
N LYS A 256 5.53 3.88 20.07
CA LYS A 256 5.28 5.07 20.90
C LYS A 256 5.00 6.31 20.06
N LEU A 257 5.83 6.60 19.06
CA LEU A 257 5.63 7.73 18.16
C LEU A 257 4.30 7.64 17.39
N SER A 258 3.93 6.45 16.90
CA SER A 258 2.65 6.19 16.23
C SER A 258 1.45 6.50 17.14
N ILE A 259 1.53 6.11 18.41
CA ILE A 259 0.52 6.45 19.42
C ILE A 259 0.51 7.96 19.70
N SER A 260 1.67 8.62 19.81
CA SER A 260 1.75 10.07 19.97
C SER A 260 1.04 10.82 18.83
N ILE A 261 1.18 10.35 17.59
CA ILE A 261 0.48 10.91 16.41
C ILE A 261 -1.05 10.72 16.53
N ALA A 262 -1.50 9.60 17.09
CA ALA A 262 -2.92 9.38 17.34
C ALA A 262 -3.47 10.29 18.45
N LEU A 263 -2.66 10.64 19.46
CA LEU A 263 -3.07 11.42 20.65
C LEU A 263 -2.94 12.94 20.49
N ILE A 264 -2.12 13.42 19.54
CA ILE A 264 -1.88 14.86 19.33
C ILE A 264 -3.19 15.59 18.97
N GLY A 265 -3.41 16.78 19.54
CA GLY A 265 -4.59 17.60 19.23
C GLY A 265 -5.88 17.16 19.92
N ASP A 266 -5.77 16.30 20.95
CA ASP A 266 -6.87 15.92 21.85
C ASP A 266 -8.14 15.40 21.13
N PRO A 267 -8.03 14.36 20.29
CA PRO A 267 -9.19 13.83 19.57
C PRO A 267 -10.22 13.23 20.53
N LYS A 268 -11.50 13.30 20.15
CA LYS A 268 -12.62 12.76 20.94
C LYS A 268 -12.71 11.24 20.88
N ILE A 269 -12.28 10.66 19.77
CA ILE A 269 -12.28 9.22 19.55
C ILE A 269 -10.87 8.78 19.22
N ILE A 270 -10.39 7.72 19.86
CA ILE A 270 -9.05 7.19 19.66
C ILE A 270 -9.20 5.70 19.32
N PHE A 271 -8.78 5.30 18.12
CA PHE A 271 -8.68 3.91 17.69
C PHE A 271 -7.23 3.45 17.77
N LEU A 272 -6.96 2.40 18.51
CA LEU A 272 -5.62 1.81 18.69
C LEU A 272 -5.61 0.35 18.25
N ASP A 273 -5.02 0.03 17.10
CA ASP A 273 -4.95 -1.35 16.61
C ASP A 273 -3.65 -2.02 17.09
N GLU A 274 -3.71 -2.83 18.16
CA GLU A 274 -2.58 -3.48 18.85
C GLU A 274 -1.52 -2.51 19.43
N PRO A 275 -1.89 -1.54 20.29
CA PRO A 275 -0.99 -0.44 20.70
C PRO A 275 0.31 -0.90 21.37
N THR A 276 0.31 -2.04 22.06
CA THR A 276 1.45 -2.50 22.87
C THR A 276 2.35 -3.52 22.18
N ALA A 277 2.09 -3.83 20.91
CA ALA A 277 2.92 -4.72 20.11
C ALA A 277 4.36 -4.17 19.99
N GLY A 278 5.35 -4.98 20.37
CA GLY A 278 6.77 -4.61 20.29
C GLY A 278 7.25 -3.60 21.35
N VAL A 279 6.42 -3.27 22.34
CA VAL A 279 6.77 -2.38 23.47
C VAL A 279 7.18 -3.21 24.69
N ASP A 280 8.27 -2.81 25.35
CA ASP A 280 8.77 -3.45 26.57
C ASP A 280 7.78 -3.34 27.74
N ALA A 281 7.89 -4.24 28.72
CA ALA A 281 6.93 -4.35 29.81
C ALA A 281 6.80 -3.07 30.66
N TYR A 282 7.88 -2.33 30.86
CA TYR A 282 7.85 -1.09 31.64
C TYR A 282 7.13 0.02 30.87
N SER A 283 7.52 0.25 29.61
CA SER A 283 6.88 1.21 28.72
C SER A 283 5.39 0.92 28.51
N ARG A 284 5.00 -0.37 28.47
CA ARG A 284 3.61 -0.79 28.35
C ARG A 284 2.75 -0.29 29.50
N ARG A 285 3.21 -0.45 30.75
CA ARG A 285 2.49 0.03 31.94
C ARG A 285 2.33 1.55 31.95
N ARG A 286 3.36 2.30 31.52
CA ARG A 286 3.29 3.76 31.40
C ARG A 286 2.28 4.18 30.35
N LEU A 287 2.26 3.50 29.20
CA LEU A 287 1.25 3.73 28.16
C LEU A 287 -0.17 3.44 28.66
N TRP A 288 -0.37 2.36 29.40
CA TRP A 288 -1.68 2.06 30.01
C TRP A 288 -2.13 3.15 30.98
N ALA A 289 -1.23 3.65 31.83
CA ALA A 289 -1.52 4.77 32.72
C ALA A 289 -1.92 6.04 31.94
N LEU A 290 -1.23 6.32 30.83
CA LEU A 290 -1.53 7.44 29.94
C LEU A 290 -2.92 7.31 29.28
N LEU A 291 -3.25 6.13 28.76
CA LEU A 291 -4.57 5.90 28.14
C LEU A 291 -5.69 6.01 29.18
N LYS A 292 -5.47 5.51 30.39
CA LYS A 292 -6.42 5.67 31.51
C LYS A 292 -6.58 7.14 31.92
N SER A 293 -5.51 7.92 31.98
CA SER A 293 -5.61 9.34 32.37
C SER A 293 -6.28 10.20 31.30
N ARG A 294 -6.17 9.81 30.02
CA ARG A 294 -6.81 10.51 28.89
C ARG A 294 -8.24 10.05 28.59
N LYS A 295 -8.83 9.10 29.32
CA LYS A 295 -10.14 8.53 28.97
C LYS A 295 -11.33 9.48 29.21
N GLU A 296 -11.22 10.40 30.17
CA GLU A 296 -12.31 11.31 30.55
C GLU A 296 -12.81 12.14 29.35
N GLY A 297 -14.12 12.09 29.06
CA GLY A 297 -14.72 12.87 27.97
C GLY A 297 -14.32 12.42 26.56
N LYS A 298 -13.79 11.20 26.43
CA LYS A 298 -13.36 10.58 25.16
C LYS A 298 -13.81 9.13 25.05
N VAL A 299 -13.71 8.60 23.83
CA VAL A 299 -13.91 7.18 23.55
C VAL A 299 -12.59 6.59 23.10
N ILE A 300 -12.09 5.58 23.79
CA ILE A 300 -10.89 4.85 23.38
C ILE A 300 -11.30 3.44 23.02
N LEU A 301 -11.11 3.07 21.75
CA LEU A 301 -11.31 1.71 21.27
C LEU A 301 -9.96 1.12 20.94
N LEU A 302 -9.65 -0.04 21.52
CA LEU A 302 -8.40 -0.75 21.23
C LEU A 302 -8.66 -2.18 20.78
N THR A 303 -7.86 -2.68 19.86
CA THR A 303 -7.75 -4.13 19.61
C THR A 303 -6.53 -4.64 20.35
N THR A 304 -6.64 -5.81 20.95
CA THR A 304 -5.47 -6.51 21.49
C THR A 304 -5.69 -8.02 21.39
N HIS A 305 -4.60 -8.77 21.41
CA HIS A 305 -4.60 -10.21 21.62
C HIS A 305 -4.08 -10.58 23.02
N PHE A 306 -3.58 -9.60 23.79
CA PHE A 306 -3.17 -9.80 25.17
C PHE A 306 -4.38 -9.60 26.10
N MET A 307 -4.89 -10.68 26.69
CA MET A 307 -6.08 -10.58 27.54
C MET A 307 -5.79 -9.87 28.86
N ASP A 308 -4.57 -10.03 29.41
CA ASP A 308 -4.10 -9.28 30.56
C ASP A 308 -4.13 -7.76 30.34
N GLU A 309 -3.79 -7.32 29.12
CA GLU A 309 -3.90 -5.91 28.74
C GLU A 309 -5.34 -5.44 28.80
N ALA A 310 -6.26 -6.18 28.19
CA ALA A 310 -7.67 -5.82 28.19
C ALA A 310 -8.28 -5.88 29.60
N ASP A 311 -7.88 -6.83 30.44
CA ASP A 311 -8.35 -6.96 31.82
C ASP A 311 -7.97 -5.73 32.65
N ILE A 312 -6.71 -5.29 32.53
CA ILE A 312 -6.18 -4.17 33.31
C ILE A 312 -6.65 -2.83 32.73
N LEU A 313 -6.60 -2.65 31.41
CA LEU A 313 -6.76 -1.36 30.75
C LEU A 313 -8.22 -1.02 30.44
N ALA A 314 -8.99 -1.96 29.91
CA ALA A 314 -10.30 -1.68 29.37
C ALA A 314 -11.40 -1.76 30.44
N ASP A 315 -12.38 -0.87 30.33
CA ASP A 315 -13.58 -0.90 31.17
C ASP A 315 -14.54 -1.98 30.66
N ARG A 316 -14.76 -2.04 29.33
CA ARG A 316 -15.57 -3.07 28.65
C ARG A 316 -14.76 -3.85 27.63
N LYS A 317 -15.12 -5.11 27.41
CA LYS A 317 -14.50 -6.03 26.46
C LYS A 317 -15.57 -6.56 25.52
N ALA A 318 -15.29 -6.58 24.23
CA ALA A 318 -16.13 -7.17 23.21
C ALA A 318 -15.36 -8.32 22.56
N ILE A 319 -15.82 -9.55 22.74
CA ILE A 319 -15.18 -10.74 22.17
C ILE A 319 -15.82 -11.04 20.81
N ILE A 320 -15.01 -11.01 19.76
CA ILE A 320 -15.40 -11.31 18.38
C ILE A 320 -14.80 -12.64 17.96
N SER A 321 -15.62 -13.50 17.37
CA SER A 321 -15.21 -14.78 16.79
C SER A 321 -15.92 -15.01 15.46
N ARG A 322 -15.17 -15.42 14.42
CA ARG A 322 -15.68 -15.64 13.05
C ARG A 322 -16.56 -14.48 12.53
N GLY A 323 -16.16 -13.23 12.77
CA GLY A 323 -16.87 -12.04 12.32
C GLY A 323 -18.12 -11.67 13.12
N LYS A 324 -18.48 -12.40 14.19
CA LYS A 324 -19.66 -12.15 15.03
C LYS A 324 -19.28 -11.71 16.44
N LEU A 325 -20.09 -10.84 17.04
CA LEU A 325 -19.97 -10.51 18.46
C LEU A 325 -20.51 -11.68 19.28
N ARG A 326 -19.69 -12.21 20.20
CA ARG A 326 -20.08 -13.31 21.09
C ARG A 326 -20.61 -12.80 22.40
N CYS A 327 -19.79 -12.03 23.10
CA CYS A 327 -20.16 -11.45 24.37
C CYS A 327 -19.55 -10.06 24.51
N CYS A 328 -20.16 -9.23 25.34
CA CYS A 328 -19.64 -7.92 25.66
C CYS A 328 -19.91 -7.55 27.12
N GLY A 329 -18.90 -7.07 27.84
CA GLY A 329 -19.09 -6.63 29.23
C GLY A 329 -17.80 -6.31 29.96
N SER A 330 -17.93 -6.02 31.24
CA SER A 330 -16.82 -5.89 32.18
C SER A 330 -16.08 -7.21 32.37
N SER A 331 -14.83 -7.16 32.84
CA SER A 331 -14.07 -8.39 33.13
C SER A 331 -14.77 -9.26 34.16
N LEU A 332 -15.36 -8.62 35.18
CA LEU A 332 -16.05 -9.31 36.25
C LEU A 332 -17.29 -10.03 35.72
N PHE A 333 -18.09 -9.36 34.89
CA PHE A 333 -19.26 -9.98 34.26
C PHE A 333 -18.86 -11.19 33.41
N LEU A 334 -17.87 -11.04 32.52
CA LEU A 334 -17.45 -12.12 31.62
C LEU A 334 -16.86 -13.31 32.39
N LYS A 335 -16.04 -13.06 33.42
CA LYS A 335 -15.48 -14.11 34.27
C LYS A 335 -16.53 -14.81 35.13
N ASN A 336 -17.54 -14.08 35.63
CA ASN A 336 -18.60 -14.70 36.42
C ASN A 336 -19.58 -15.50 35.56
N LYS A 337 -19.83 -15.04 34.32
CA LYS A 337 -20.79 -15.66 33.41
C LYS A 337 -20.22 -16.88 32.68
N PHE A 338 -19.00 -16.77 32.17
CA PHE A 338 -18.37 -17.81 31.34
C PHE A 338 -17.16 -18.47 32.00
N GLY A 339 -16.68 -17.92 33.11
CA GLY A 339 -15.57 -18.51 33.83
C GLY A 339 -15.99 -19.77 34.58
N LEU A 340 -15.04 -20.68 34.73
CA LEU A 340 -15.24 -21.94 35.42
C LEU A 340 -15.25 -21.75 36.96
N GLY A 341 -14.88 -20.57 37.46
CA GLY A 341 -14.91 -20.20 38.88
C GLY A 341 -13.52 -19.87 39.43
N TYR A 342 -13.18 -20.42 40.59
CA TYR A 342 -11.85 -20.31 41.19
C TYR A 342 -11.05 -21.59 40.97
N HIS A 343 -9.76 -21.46 40.71
CA HIS A 343 -8.84 -22.59 40.60
C HIS A 343 -8.09 -22.76 41.91
N LEU A 344 -8.32 -23.88 42.59
CA LEU A 344 -7.54 -24.32 43.75
C LEU A 344 -6.44 -25.26 43.28
N THR A 345 -5.19 -24.82 43.38
CA THR A 345 -4.01 -25.64 43.10
C THR A 345 -3.46 -26.18 44.41
N LEU A 346 -3.32 -27.50 44.52
CA LEU A 346 -2.73 -28.20 45.65
C LEU A 346 -1.39 -28.80 45.22
N ILE A 347 -0.36 -28.60 46.03
CA ILE A 347 0.93 -29.29 45.90
C ILE A 347 0.89 -30.48 46.84
N VAL A 348 1.12 -31.66 46.29
CA VAL A 348 0.90 -32.96 46.91
C VAL A 348 2.12 -33.86 46.73
N ASP A 349 2.35 -34.76 47.67
CA ASP A 349 3.42 -35.75 47.58
C ASP A 349 3.09 -36.83 46.53
N GLU A 350 4.11 -37.38 45.87
CA GLU A 350 3.99 -38.33 44.75
C GLU A 350 3.30 -39.63 45.13
N ASN A 351 3.32 -40.00 46.41
CA ASN A 351 2.72 -41.22 46.94
C ASN A 351 1.25 -41.07 47.35
N THR A 352 0.64 -39.90 47.13
CA THR A 352 -0.71 -39.60 47.61
C THR A 352 -1.77 -39.98 46.58
N GLU A 353 -2.82 -40.69 47.01
CA GLU A 353 -3.92 -41.05 46.12
C GLU A 353 -4.85 -39.84 45.85
N PRO A 354 -5.10 -39.47 44.58
CA PRO A 354 -5.91 -38.27 44.24
C PRO A 354 -7.37 -38.37 44.67
N SER A 355 -7.89 -39.60 44.83
CA SER A 355 -9.25 -39.87 45.30
C SER A 355 -9.49 -39.35 46.72
N ASN A 356 -8.51 -39.48 47.62
CA ASN A 356 -8.62 -39.03 49.01
C ASN A 356 -8.66 -37.50 49.11
N ILE A 357 -7.81 -36.82 48.35
CA ILE A 357 -7.78 -35.35 48.32
C ILE A 357 -9.04 -34.79 47.66
N THR A 358 -9.51 -35.43 46.59
CA THR A 358 -10.77 -35.04 45.94
C THR A 358 -11.95 -35.13 46.91
N ARG A 359 -12.03 -36.20 47.71
CA ARG A 359 -13.07 -36.32 48.77
C ARG A 359 -12.98 -35.22 49.81
N ILE A 360 -11.77 -34.87 50.25
CA ILE A 360 -11.56 -33.79 51.23
C ILE A 360 -12.08 -32.44 50.71
N VAL A 361 -11.82 -32.13 49.44
CA VAL A 361 -12.31 -30.89 48.81
C VAL A 361 -13.83 -30.96 48.61
N GLN A 362 -14.36 -32.11 48.19
CA GLN A 362 -15.78 -32.35 47.96
C GLN A 362 -16.63 -32.37 49.24
N ASP A 363 -16.06 -32.76 50.38
CA ASP A 363 -16.73 -32.71 51.69
C ASP A 363 -17.10 -31.29 52.10
N VAL A 364 -16.30 -30.30 51.68
CA VAL A 364 -16.57 -28.87 51.95
C VAL A 364 -17.33 -28.23 50.79
N ILE A 365 -16.98 -28.57 49.56
CA ILE A 365 -17.56 -28.01 48.33
C ILE A 365 -17.96 -29.15 47.40
N SER A 366 -19.21 -29.61 47.50
CA SER A 366 -19.72 -30.77 46.75
C SER A 366 -19.65 -30.62 45.23
N ASP A 367 -19.78 -29.40 44.73
CA ASP A 367 -19.76 -29.09 43.29
C ASP A 367 -18.34 -28.86 42.74
N SER A 368 -17.29 -29.21 43.49
CA SER A 368 -15.90 -29.09 43.05
C SER A 368 -15.53 -30.17 42.03
N GLN A 369 -14.87 -29.75 40.93
CA GLN A 369 -14.42 -30.64 39.86
C GLN A 369 -12.90 -30.72 39.84
N LEU A 370 -12.34 -31.94 39.76
CA LEU A 370 -10.91 -32.13 39.54
C LEU A 370 -10.58 -31.80 38.08
N ALA A 371 -9.89 -30.69 37.86
CA ALA A 371 -9.53 -30.22 36.52
C ALA A 371 -8.23 -30.85 36.01
N ARG A 372 -7.23 -31.04 36.88
CA ARG A 372 -5.93 -31.59 36.50
C ARG A 372 -5.25 -32.33 37.64
N HIS A 373 -4.55 -33.41 37.31
CA HIS A 373 -3.62 -34.11 38.19
C HIS A 373 -2.33 -34.41 37.41
N SER A 374 -1.21 -33.82 37.81
CA SER A 374 0.08 -33.99 37.12
C SER A 374 1.22 -34.02 38.14
N GLY A 375 1.76 -35.22 38.39
CA GLY A 375 2.84 -35.42 39.35
C GLY A 375 2.47 -34.90 40.74
N LYS A 376 3.16 -33.85 41.19
CA LYS A 376 2.95 -33.20 42.49
C LYS A 376 1.89 -32.11 42.51
N GLU A 377 1.17 -31.86 41.41
CA GLU A 377 0.17 -30.79 41.34
C GLU A 377 -1.23 -31.35 41.05
N MET A 378 -2.20 -30.99 41.90
CA MET A 378 -3.64 -31.18 41.65
C MET A 378 -4.33 -29.83 41.52
N SER A 379 -5.22 -29.68 40.55
CA SER A 379 -6.01 -28.45 40.37
C SER A 379 -7.51 -28.76 40.37
N PHE A 380 -8.26 -28.04 41.19
CA PHE A 380 -9.70 -28.13 41.31
C PHE A 380 -10.36 -26.83 40.84
N ILE A 381 -11.50 -26.97 40.16
CA ILE A 381 -12.38 -25.86 39.83
C ILE A 381 -13.45 -25.78 40.92
N LEU A 382 -13.53 -24.61 41.57
CA LEU A 382 -14.48 -24.29 42.63
C LEU A 382 -15.52 -23.29 42.09
N PRO A 383 -16.83 -23.57 42.22
CA PRO A 383 -17.87 -22.65 41.77
C PRO A 383 -17.83 -21.30 42.47
N THR A 384 -18.15 -20.21 41.76
CA THR A 384 -18.13 -18.85 42.29
C THR A 384 -19.06 -18.66 43.50
N ASP A 385 -20.20 -19.35 43.52
CA ASP A 385 -21.18 -19.30 44.63
C ASP A 385 -20.64 -19.91 45.94
N SER A 386 -19.62 -20.76 45.86
CA SER A 386 -19.00 -21.43 47.00
C SER A 386 -17.98 -20.57 47.75
N THR A 387 -17.80 -19.30 47.37
CA THR A 387 -16.84 -18.36 47.99
C THR A 387 -17.02 -18.25 49.51
N LYS A 388 -18.24 -18.40 50.02
CA LYS A 388 -18.54 -18.36 51.47
C LYS A 388 -17.93 -19.54 52.25
N LEU A 389 -17.65 -20.65 51.57
CA LEU A 389 -17.12 -21.89 52.15
C LEU A 389 -15.58 -21.93 52.12
N PHE A 390 -14.93 -21.02 51.39
CA PHE A 390 -13.47 -20.97 51.25
C PHE A 390 -12.73 -20.85 52.58
N PRO A 391 -13.16 -20.04 53.57
CA PRO A 391 -12.48 -19.98 54.87
C PRO A 391 -12.45 -21.35 55.58
N SER A 392 -13.55 -22.09 55.50
CA SER A 392 -13.67 -23.43 56.08
C SER A 392 -12.75 -24.43 55.36
N LEU A 393 -12.69 -24.34 54.03
CA LEU A 393 -11.80 -25.16 53.20
C LEU A 393 -10.33 -24.89 53.54
N PHE A 394 -9.91 -23.62 53.60
CA PHE A 394 -8.53 -23.25 53.91
C PHE A 394 -8.13 -23.66 55.32
N LEU A 395 -9.02 -23.52 56.31
CA LEU A 395 -8.77 -23.99 57.67
C LEU A 395 -8.57 -25.51 57.71
N LEU A 396 -9.34 -26.26 56.92
CA LEU A 396 -9.23 -27.70 56.81
C LEU A 396 -7.89 -28.09 56.15
N LEU A 397 -7.54 -27.46 55.02
CA LEU A 397 -6.27 -27.68 54.34
C LEU A 397 -5.07 -27.34 55.24
N ASP A 398 -5.11 -26.21 55.95
CA ASP A 398 -4.09 -25.82 56.93
C ASP A 398 -3.92 -26.86 58.05
N ARG A 399 -5.02 -27.45 58.51
CA ARG A 399 -4.98 -28.53 59.52
C ARG A 399 -4.30 -29.77 58.98
N HIS A 400 -4.58 -30.16 57.74
CA HIS A 400 -3.93 -31.31 57.11
C HIS A 400 -2.44 -31.07 56.87
N ILE A 401 -2.06 -29.86 56.46
CA ILE A 401 -0.65 -29.46 56.26
C ILE A 401 0.10 -29.46 57.59
N LYS A 402 -0.43 -28.81 58.63
CA LYS A 402 0.23 -28.71 59.95
C LYS A 402 0.20 -30.02 60.74
N GLY A 403 -0.86 -30.81 60.57
CA GLY A 403 -1.07 -32.04 61.32
C GLY A 403 -0.16 -33.20 60.91
N ARG A 404 0.54 -33.11 59.76
CA ARG A 404 1.28 -34.24 59.16
C ARG A 404 0.51 -35.56 59.31
N ILE A 405 -0.79 -35.51 59.01
CA ILE A 405 -1.64 -36.70 59.08
C ILE A 405 -1.10 -37.65 58.01
N GLU A 406 -0.63 -38.82 58.42
CA GLU A 406 0.28 -39.72 57.69
C GLU A 406 -0.19 -40.21 56.30
N ASN A 407 -1.35 -39.77 55.79
CA ASN A 407 -1.96 -40.29 54.55
C ASN A 407 -2.51 -39.22 53.58
N VAL A 408 -2.32 -37.91 53.84
CA VAL A 408 -2.94 -36.84 53.02
C VAL A 408 -1.94 -36.07 52.16
N GLY A 409 -0.64 -36.08 52.50
CA GLY A 409 0.44 -35.66 51.58
C GLY A 409 0.38 -34.24 50.99
N ILE A 410 -0.46 -33.32 51.50
CA ILE A 410 -0.54 -31.94 51.00
C ILE A 410 0.61 -31.11 51.56
N GLU A 411 1.46 -30.57 50.68
CA GLU A 411 2.58 -29.70 51.03
C GLU A 411 2.16 -28.21 51.05
N GLY A 412 1.23 -27.82 50.18
CA GLY A 412 0.76 -26.44 50.08
C GLY A 412 -0.46 -26.28 49.17
N TYR A 413 -1.08 -25.11 49.22
CA TYR A 413 -2.17 -24.74 48.32
C TYR A 413 -2.05 -23.29 47.85
N GLY A 414 -2.61 -23.02 46.68
CA GLY A 414 -2.83 -21.69 46.13
C GLY A 414 -4.22 -21.60 45.54
N ILE A 415 -4.84 -20.42 45.62
CA ILE A 415 -6.10 -20.14 44.94
C ILE A 415 -5.88 -19.03 43.91
N SER A 416 -6.46 -19.21 42.73
CA SER A 416 -6.43 -18.22 41.65
C SER A 416 -7.82 -18.06 41.05
N MET A 417 -8.06 -16.92 40.40
CA MET A 417 -9.32 -16.65 39.71
C MET A 417 -9.21 -17.02 38.23
N THR A 418 -10.35 -17.39 37.62
CA THR A 418 -10.45 -17.53 36.17
C THR A 418 -9.92 -16.26 35.47
N THR A 419 -9.04 -16.45 34.50
CA THR A 419 -8.48 -15.36 33.68
C THR A 419 -9.38 -15.04 32.48
N LEU A 420 -9.23 -13.85 31.88
CA LEU A 420 -9.95 -13.58 30.61
C LEU A 420 -9.49 -14.50 29.46
N GLU A 421 -8.27 -15.03 29.54
CA GLU A 421 -7.75 -16.01 28.59
C GLU A 421 -8.56 -17.29 28.61
N GLU A 422 -8.82 -17.84 29.79
CA GLU A 422 -9.65 -19.04 29.95
C GLU A 422 -11.06 -18.83 29.41
N VAL A 423 -11.71 -17.70 29.75
CA VAL A 423 -13.02 -17.34 29.19
C VAL A 423 -12.99 -17.30 27.66
N PHE A 424 -11.93 -16.74 27.08
CA PHE A 424 -11.77 -16.68 25.63
C PHE A 424 -11.60 -18.07 24.99
N PHE A 425 -10.86 -18.97 25.62
CA PHE A 425 -10.71 -20.35 25.14
C PHE A 425 -12.01 -21.12 25.22
N THR A 426 -12.74 -21.07 26.34
CA THR A 426 -14.04 -21.73 26.49
C THR A 426 -15.02 -21.31 25.40
N LEU A 427 -15.08 -20.01 25.09
CA LEU A 427 -15.92 -19.47 24.02
C LEU A 427 -15.45 -19.84 22.60
N SER A 428 -14.18 -20.19 22.44
CA SER A 428 -13.62 -20.62 21.16
C SER A 428 -13.94 -22.09 20.89
N ASP A 429 -13.81 -22.94 21.90
CA ASP A 429 -14.00 -24.40 21.80
C ASP A 429 -15.47 -24.80 21.59
N GLU A 430 -16.42 -24.09 22.21
CA GLU A 430 -17.86 -24.29 22.00
C GLU A 430 -18.29 -24.18 20.51
N ASN A 431 -17.47 -23.55 19.66
CA ASN A 431 -17.77 -23.34 18.25
C ASN A 431 -17.14 -24.37 17.29
N GLU A 432 -16.31 -25.29 17.78
CA GLU A 432 -15.71 -26.35 16.95
C GLU A 432 -16.55 -27.63 16.89
N GLY A 433 -17.62 -27.76 17.68
CA GLY A 433 -18.56 -28.89 17.58
C GLY A 433 -17.93 -30.27 17.81
N GLY A 434 -16.68 -30.32 18.25
CA GLY A 434 -16.00 -31.52 18.72
C GLY A 434 -16.33 -31.75 20.20
N GLU A 435 -16.47 -33.02 20.57
CA GLU A 435 -16.51 -33.47 21.95
C GLU A 435 -15.44 -32.74 22.79
N LEU A 436 -15.74 -32.59 24.08
CA LEU A 436 -14.91 -32.05 25.18
C LEU A 436 -13.52 -32.74 25.25
N HIS A 437 -12.71 -32.59 24.21
CA HIS A 437 -11.37 -33.10 24.12
C HIS A 437 -10.45 -32.04 24.70
N CYS A 438 -10.18 -32.26 26.00
CA CYS A 438 -8.96 -31.89 26.69
C CYS A 438 -8.91 -30.48 27.28
N ILE A 439 -9.60 -30.31 28.42
CA ILE A 439 -9.15 -29.43 29.54
C ILE A 439 -7.64 -29.65 29.84
N ASP A 440 -7.15 -30.85 29.53
CA ASP A 440 -5.75 -31.27 29.58
C ASP A 440 -4.79 -30.48 28.66
N ASP A 441 -5.26 -29.93 27.52
CA ASP A 441 -4.42 -29.11 26.62
C ASP A 441 -4.47 -27.62 26.98
N LEU A 442 -5.60 -27.13 27.53
CA LEU A 442 -5.73 -25.77 28.07
C LEU A 442 -4.73 -25.54 29.22
N GLY A 443 -4.57 -26.53 30.11
CA GLY A 443 -3.59 -26.48 31.19
C GLY A 443 -2.12 -26.58 30.74
N LYS A 444 -1.82 -27.25 29.62
CA LYS A 444 -0.46 -27.32 29.07
C LYS A 444 -0.04 -26.00 28.43
N HIS A 445 -0.97 -25.27 27.79
CA HIS A 445 -0.69 -23.99 27.15
C HIS A 445 -0.50 -22.85 28.16
N LEU A 446 -1.34 -22.76 29.20
CA LEU A 446 -1.32 -21.66 30.17
C LEU A 446 -0.14 -21.71 31.17
N ILE A 447 0.36 -22.91 31.51
CA ILE A 447 1.50 -23.06 32.44
C ILE A 447 2.85 -22.91 31.74
N ARG A 448 2.95 -23.18 30.43
CA ARG A 448 4.21 -23.06 29.68
C ARG A 448 4.76 -21.62 29.65
N GLU A 449 3.92 -20.60 29.81
CA GLU A 449 4.35 -19.19 29.93
C GLU A 449 4.66 -18.74 31.37
N ARG A 450 4.14 -19.44 32.40
CA ARG A 450 4.44 -19.13 33.81
C ARG A 450 5.68 -19.90 34.27
N SER A 451 6.85 -19.47 33.79
CA SER A 451 8.11 -19.81 34.46
C SER A 451 8.17 -19.10 35.82
N PRO A 452 8.58 -19.76 36.91
CA PRO A 452 8.73 -19.10 38.21
C PRO A 452 9.77 -17.98 38.10
N SER A 453 9.37 -16.77 38.46
CA SER A 453 10.22 -15.59 38.53
C SER A 453 11.26 -15.76 39.64
N THR A 454 12.44 -16.27 39.29
CA THR A 454 13.65 -16.14 40.10
C THR A 454 14.54 -15.05 39.50
N SER A 455 14.72 -13.98 40.26
CA SER A 455 15.60 -12.84 39.99
C SER A 455 17.04 -13.27 39.60
N PRO A 456 17.67 -12.67 38.58
CA PRO A 456 19.05 -12.99 38.25
C PRO A 456 20.00 -12.24 39.19
N VAL A 457 20.73 -12.99 40.01
CA VAL A 457 21.90 -12.48 40.72
C VAL A 457 23.03 -12.32 39.70
N HIS A 458 23.50 -11.08 39.55
CA HIS A 458 24.68 -10.74 38.80
C HIS A 458 25.93 -11.40 39.42
N HIS A 459 26.63 -12.23 38.66
CA HIS A 459 28.09 -12.32 38.77
C HIS A 459 28.73 -12.44 37.39
N ALA A 460 29.74 -11.60 37.20
CA ALA A 460 30.44 -11.34 35.95
C ALA A 460 31.60 -12.32 35.71
N SER A 461 31.96 -12.43 34.43
CA SER A 461 33.27 -12.84 33.87
C SER A 461 33.40 -14.32 33.45
N PRO A 462 34.40 -14.66 32.61
CA PRO A 462 34.23 -14.73 31.16
C PRO A 462 34.43 -16.16 30.66
N VAL A 463 33.81 -16.50 29.53
CA VAL A 463 33.97 -17.80 28.86
C VAL A 463 35.38 -17.91 28.27
N PRO A 464 36.20 -18.92 28.63
CA PRO A 464 37.25 -19.41 27.75
C PRO A 464 36.69 -20.57 26.91
N ILE A 465 36.96 -20.46 25.62
CA ILE A 465 36.77 -21.52 24.62
C ILE A 465 37.67 -22.71 25.02
N LEU A 466 37.09 -23.86 25.33
CA LEU A 466 37.82 -25.12 25.35
C LEU A 466 36.99 -26.24 24.73
N LYS A 467 37.49 -26.74 23.60
CA LYS A 467 37.11 -28.02 23.00
C LYS A 467 37.53 -29.15 23.94
N THR A 468 36.61 -30.04 24.29
CA THR A 468 36.93 -31.48 24.46
C THR A 468 35.67 -32.32 24.52
N ASP A 469 35.70 -33.40 23.73
CA ASP A 469 34.76 -34.50 23.72
C ASP A 469 34.59 -35.13 25.11
N ARG A 470 33.33 -35.34 25.52
CA ARG A 470 32.83 -36.57 26.16
C ARG A 470 31.35 -36.43 26.49
N VAL A 471 30.53 -37.08 25.66
CA VAL A 471 29.10 -37.32 25.90
C VAL A 471 29.00 -38.39 27.00
N VAL A 472 28.41 -38.03 28.13
CA VAL A 472 27.78 -38.97 29.08
C VAL A 472 26.28 -38.86 28.83
N THR A 473 25.71 -39.90 28.24
CA THR A 473 24.27 -40.06 28.03
C THR A 473 23.59 -40.38 29.37
N THR A 474 22.67 -39.53 29.80
CA THR A 474 21.58 -39.91 30.71
C THR A 474 20.27 -39.49 30.07
N ASP A 475 19.35 -40.44 30.01
CA ASP A 475 18.12 -40.40 29.22
C ASP A 475 17.15 -39.29 29.68
N MET A 476 16.81 -38.39 28.75
CA MET A 476 15.59 -37.58 28.80
C MET A 476 14.80 -37.84 27.52
N GLN A 477 13.64 -38.48 27.67
CA GLN A 477 12.62 -38.60 26.63
C GLN A 477 11.97 -37.22 26.40
N GLY A 478 12.62 -36.39 25.60
CA GLY A 478 12.02 -35.24 24.94
C GLY A 478 12.22 -35.41 23.43
N PHE A 479 11.20 -35.08 22.63
CA PHE A 479 11.19 -35.14 21.17
C PHE A 479 12.56 -34.80 20.55
N ALA A 480 13.35 -35.83 20.24
CA ALA A 480 14.58 -35.69 19.49
C ALA A 480 14.18 -35.44 18.04
N ILE A 481 14.16 -34.18 17.62
CA ILE A 481 14.24 -33.84 16.21
C ILE A 481 15.53 -34.49 15.73
N GLU A 482 15.42 -35.51 14.86
CA GLU A 482 16.59 -36.10 14.21
C GLU A 482 17.42 -34.96 13.63
N THR A 483 18.59 -34.71 14.21
CA THR A 483 19.52 -33.72 13.71
C THR A 483 20.08 -34.27 12.41
N VAL A 484 19.41 -33.99 11.30
CA VAL A 484 19.88 -34.33 9.97
C VAL A 484 21.20 -33.59 9.78
N GLU A 485 22.30 -34.34 9.66
CA GLU A 485 23.62 -33.77 9.36
C GLU A 485 23.59 -33.08 7.98
N ALA A 486 23.39 -31.77 7.98
CA ALA A 486 23.35 -30.97 6.78
C ALA A 486 24.76 -30.66 6.28
N ARG A 487 25.29 -31.49 5.38
CA ARG A 487 26.54 -31.17 4.66
C ARG A 487 26.24 -30.20 3.51
N GLN A 488 26.64 -28.95 3.66
CA GLN A 488 26.51 -27.93 2.62
C GLN A 488 27.48 -28.23 1.46
N ASN A 489 26.93 -28.36 0.25
CA ASN A 489 27.70 -28.43 -1.00
C ASN A 489 27.28 -27.23 -1.87
N ASP A 490 28.23 -26.48 -2.40
CA ASP A 490 27.96 -25.31 -3.26
C ASP A 490 27.08 -25.66 -4.46
N TRP A 491 27.26 -26.86 -5.03
CA TRP A 491 26.44 -27.34 -6.15
C TRP A 491 24.98 -27.60 -5.75
N ARG A 492 24.73 -28.09 -4.52
CA ARG A 492 23.36 -28.28 -4.02
C ARG A 492 22.69 -26.94 -3.75
N ALA A 493 23.44 -25.97 -3.22
CA ALA A 493 22.98 -24.61 -3.04
C ALA A 493 22.66 -23.94 -4.39
N PHE A 494 23.53 -24.07 -5.39
CA PHE A 494 23.28 -23.59 -6.74
C PHE A 494 22.02 -24.21 -7.36
N LYS A 495 21.87 -25.54 -7.26
CA LYS A 495 20.67 -26.24 -7.76
C LYS A 495 19.39 -25.77 -7.05
N ALA A 496 19.46 -25.52 -5.74
CA ALA A 496 18.33 -25.01 -4.97
C ALA A 496 17.97 -23.57 -5.37
N LEU A 497 18.96 -22.69 -5.51
CA LEU A 497 18.77 -21.31 -5.98
C LEU A 497 18.24 -21.26 -7.42
N PHE A 498 18.74 -22.13 -8.30
CA PHE A 498 18.24 -22.24 -9.67
C PHE A 498 16.79 -22.73 -9.70
N LYS A 499 16.46 -23.75 -8.91
CA LYS A 499 15.08 -24.25 -8.77
C LYS A 499 14.16 -23.16 -8.21
N LEU A 500 14.60 -22.41 -7.19
CA LEU A 500 13.85 -21.31 -6.61
C LEU A 500 13.60 -20.21 -7.64
N ARG A 501 14.64 -19.79 -8.38
CA ARG A 501 14.51 -18.81 -9.46
C ARG A 501 13.56 -19.27 -10.55
N PHE A 502 13.68 -20.53 -10.99
CA PHE A 502 12.80 -21.10 -12.01
C PHE A 502 11.32 -21.15 -11.55
N ILE A 503 11.05 -21.59 -10.33
CA ILE A 503 9.69 -21.64 -9.77
C ILE A 503 9.10 -20.22 -9.63
N ASN A 504 9.89 -19.26 -9.14
CA ASN A 504 9.44 -17.87 -9.00
C ASN A 504 9.13 -17.25 -10.37
N THR A 505 10.00 -17.46 -11.37
CA THR A 505 9.77 -16.95 -12.72
C THR A 505 8.54 -17.59 -13.37
N LEU A 506 8.30 -18.89 -13.19
CA LEU A 506 7.10 -19.54 -13.75
C LEU A 506 5.79 -19.12 -13.08
N ARG A 507 5.81 -18.75 -11.80
CA ARG A 507 4.62 -18.31 -11.07
C ARG A 507 4.29 -16.84 -11.31
N ASP A 508 5.28 -16.02 -11.68
CA ASP A 508 5.09 -14.63 -12.05
C ASP A 508 4.81 -14.50 -13.56
N TYR A 509 3.57 -14.83 -13.94
CA TYR A 509 3.11 -14.76 -15.33
C TYR A 509 3.23 -13.34 -15.92
N GLY A 510 3.10 -12.30 -15.10
CA GLY A 510 3.23 -10.90 -15.54
C GLY A 510 4.65 -10.58 -15.99
N ALA A 511 5.64 -10.92 -15.15
CA ALA A 511 7.05 -10.75 -15.49
C ALA A 511 7.47 -11.59 -16.72
N LEU A 512 6.94 -12.81 -16.87
CA LEU A 512 7.21 -13.66 -18.04
C LEU A 512 6.69 -13.05 -19.35
N ILE A 513 5.46 -12.52 -19.34
CA ILE A 513 4.89 -11.85 -20.51
C ILE A 513 5.76 -10.65 -20.89
N ILE A 514 6.15 -9.82 -19.92
CA ILE A 514 7.01 -8.66 -20.18
C ILE A 514 8.40 -9.10 -20.68
N MET A 515 9.00 -10.12 -20.09
CA MET A 515 10.36 -10.55 -20.43
C MET A 515 10.46 -11.25 -21.80
N ILE A 516 9.42 -11.99 -22.23
CA ILE A 516 9.45 -12.78 -23.47
C ILE A 516 8.66 -12.10 -24.59
N VAL A 517 7.41 -11.72 -24.33
CA VAL A 517 6.50 -11.20 -25.37
C VAL A 517 6.91 -9.81 -25.81
N MET A 518 7.31 -8.95 -24.87
CA MET A 518 7.57 -7.54 -25.17
C MET A 518 8.81 -7.34 -26.08
N PRO A 519 9.96 -8.02 -25.86
CA PRO A 519 11.06 -8.01 -26.82
C PRO A 519 10.67 -8.57 -28.19
N LEU A 520 9.81 -9.60 -28.22
CA LEU A 520 9.35 -10.22 -29.46
C LEU A 520 8.41 -9.29 -30.26
N VAL A 521 7.57 -8.53 -29.56
CA VAL A 521 6.76 -7.46 -30.15
C VAL A 521 7.66 -6.34 -30.68
N PHE A 522 8.70 -5.96 -29.95
CA PHE A 522 9.62 -4.92 -30.43
C PHE A 522 10.50 -5.36 -31.59
N THR A 523 10.97 -6.60 -31.64
CA THR A 523 11.73 -7.11 -32.78
C THR A 523 10.86 -7.22 -34.01
N THR A 524 9.63 -7.74 -33.89
CA THR A 524 8.67 -7.79 -35.00
C THR A 524 8.28 -6.40 -35.49
N LEU A 525 8.05 -5.45 -34.58
CA LEU A 525 7.79 -4.06 -34.94
C LEU A 525 9.01 -3.41 -35.61
N SER A 526 10.23 -3.69 -35.14
CA SER A 526 11.46 -3.19 -35.74
C SER A 526 11.70 -3.75 -37.14
N ILE A 527 11.41 -5.04 -37.35
CA ILE A 527 11.47 -5.68 -38.67
C ILE A 527 10.39 -5.09 -39.59
N TYR A 528 9.18 -4.84 -39.08
CA TYR A 528 8.09 -4.23 -39.84
C TYR A 528 8.44 -2.80 -40.29
N ILE A 529 8.97 -1.98 -39.37
CA ILE A 529 9.44 -0.62 -39.69
C ILE A 529 10.61 -0.68 -40.68
N GLY A 530 11.57 -1.59 -40.46
CA GLY A 530 12.72 -1.78 -41.36
C GLY A 530 12.33 -2.30 -42.75
N GLY A 531 11.30 -3.14 -42.85
CA GLY A 531 10.79 -3.67 -44.12
C GLY A 531 10.05 -2.61 -44.96
N ASN A 532 9.43 -1.63 -44.31
CA ASN A 532 8.80 -0.48 -44.99
C ASN A 532 9.81 0.61 -45.37
N GLN A 533 11.00 0.60 -44.77
CA GLN A 533 12.11 1.44 -45.22
C GLN A 533 12.77 0.77 -46.42
N VAL A 534 12.32 1.14 -47.62
CA VAL A 534 13.04 0.84 -48.86
C VAL A 534 14.35 1.62 -48.82
N PHE A 535 15.38 1.06 -48.18
CA PHE A 535 16.75 1.48 -48.43
C PHE A 535 17.09 1.02 -49.84
N SER A 536 16.85 1.89 -50.81
CA SER A 536 17.58 1.83 -52.07
C SER A 536 19.06 2.04 -51.71
N LEU A 537 19.79 0.95 -51.51
CA LEU A 537 21.24 0.98 -51.67
C LEU A 537 21.48 1.70 -53.00
N PRO A 538 22.32 2.74 -53.06
CA PRO A 538 22.72 3.31 -54.33
C PRO A 538 23.51 2.21 -55.03
N THR A 539 22.81 1.33 -55.74
CA THR A 539 23.39 0.61 -56.85
C THR A 539 23.95 1.68 -57.76
N ASP A 540 25.20 1.53 -58.19
CA ASP A 540 25.84 2.34 -59.21
C ASP A 540 25.08 2.20 -60.55
N GLU A 541 23.81 2.61 -60.59
CA GLU A 541 23.13 2.94 -61.81
C GLU A 541 23.86 4.14 -62.37
N LEU A 542 24.60 3.91 -63.45
CA LEU A 542 25.22 4.95 -64.27
C LEU A 542 24.25 6.12 -64.40
N LEU A 543 24.61 7.25 -63.79
CA LEU A 543 23.79 8.46 -63.76
C LEU A 543 23.45 8.85 -65.21
N SER A 544 22.23 8.55 -65.66
CA SER A 544 21.78 8.93 -66.98
C SER A 544 21.53 10.43 -66.99
N LEU A 545 22.48 11.19 -67.52
CA LEU A 545 22.42 12.65 -67.62
C LEU A 545 21.33 13.07 -68.60
N THR A 546 20.10 13.16 -68.11
CA THR A 546 18.93 13.66 -68.84
C THR A 546 18.65 15.11 -68.46
N PRO A 547 18.08 15.92 -69.38
CA PRO A 547 17.73 17.32 -69.10
C PRO A 547 16.91 17.52 -67.82
N GLY A 548 16.01 16.57 -67.51
CA GLY A 548 15.05 16.67 -66.40
C GLY A 548 15.59 16.39 -64.99
N ILE A 549 16.90 16.18 -64.78
CA ILE A 549 17.49 15.90 -63.44
C ILE A 549 17.22 17.04 -62.44
N TYR A 550 17.13 18.28 -62.92
CA TYR A 550 16.89 19.46 -62.08
C TYR A 550 15.40 19.89 -62.04
N GLY A 551 14.49 19.03 -62.50
CA GLY A 551 13.04 19.27 -62.54
C GLY A 551 12.60 20.18 -63.70
N SER A 552 11.29 20.12 -64.00
CA SER A 552 10.63 20.78 -65.15
C SER A 552 10.82 22.30 -65.32
N SER A 553 11.41 22.97 -64.33
CA SER A 553 11.70 24.40 -64.39
C SER A 553 12.98 24.76 -65.16
N LEU A 554 13.81 23.80 -65.58
CA LEU A 554 15.18 24.08 -66.01
C LEU A 554 15.66 23.33 -67.28
N ASP A 555 14.74 22.79 -68.08
CA ASP A 555 15.03 22.06 -69.34
C ASP A 555 15.35 23.00 -70.52
N GLY A 556 16.27 23.94 -70.36
CA GLY A 556 16.53 25.01 -71.33
C GLY A 556 17.98 25.09 -71.84
N ALA A 557 18.19 25.25 -73.14
CA ALA A 557 19.45 25.69 -73.76
C ALA A 557 19.26 27.05 -74.46
N LEU A 558 20.22 27.96 -74.30
CA LEU A 558 20.26 29.23 -75.02
C LEU A 558 20.96 29.04 -76.36
N PHE A 559 20.38 29.55 -77.44
CA PHE A 559 20.96 29.46 -78.78
C PHE A 559 21.14 30.83 -79.41
N TYR A 560 22.35 31.12 -79.89
CA TYR A 560 22.67 32.32 -80.67
C TYR A 560 23.25 31.93 -82.02
N ASN A 561 22.62 32.42 -83.08
CA ASN A 561 23.03 32.19 -84.45
C ASN A 561 23.67 33.45 -85.03
N ASN A 562 24.98 33.40 -85.26
CA ASN A 562 25.75 34.50 -85.84
C ASN A 562 26.15 34.22 -87.30
N THR A 563 25.59 33.18 -87.93
CA THR A 563 25.97 32.72 -89.28
C THR A 563 25.14 33.33 -90.40
N GLY A 564 24.01 33.98 -90.09
CA GLY A 564 23.11 34.59 -91.08
C GLY A 564 22.27 33.60 -91.90
N HIS A 565 22.32 32.30 -91.59
CA HIS A 565 21.59 31.23 -92.29
C HIS A 565 20.70 30.41 -91.34
N ASN A 566 19.69 29.70 -91.89
CA ASN A 566 18.80 28.85 -91.10
C ASN A 566 19.51 27.57 -90.62
N LEU A 567 19.62 27.40 -89.29
CA LEU A 567 20.27 26.27 -88.63
C LEU A 567 19.27 25.19 -88.15
N ASN A 568 18.25 24.92 -88.97
CA ASN A 568 17.14 24.02 -88.60
C ASN A 568 17.60 22.59 -88.25
N SER A 569 18.73 22.14 -88.78
CA SER A 569 19.34 20.84 -88.44
C SER A 569 19.85 20.79 -87.00
N VAL A 570 20.45 21.88 -86.51
CA VAL A 570 20.98 21.99 -85.14
C VAL A 570 19.83 22.14 -84.14
N GLU A 571 18.80 22.92 -84.51
CA GLU A 571 17.59 23.08 -83.70
C GLU A 571 16.78 21.77 -83.58
N ALA A 572 16.71 20.97 -84.65
CA ALA A 572 16.08 19.65 -84.63
C ALA A 572 16.80 18.65 -83.69
N ILE A 573 18.11 18.78 -83.50
CA ILE A 573 18.89 17.94 -82.57
C ILE A 573 18.51 18.26 -81.12
N PHE A 574 18.37 19.53 -80.76
CA PHE A 574 17.93 19.92 -79.42
C PHE A 574 16.50 19.48 -79.12
N GLN A 575 15.60 19.59 -80.10
CA GLN A 575 14.23 19.09 -80.00
C GLN A 575 14.19 17.56 -79.84
N SER A 576 15.04 16.82 -80.56
CA SER A 576 15.15 15.36 -80.43
C SER A 576 15.65 14.89 -79.06
N SER A 577 16.31 15.80 -78.33
CA SER A 577 16.89 15.54 -77.01
C SER A 577 16.01 16.08 -75.87
N ASN A 578 14.75 16.47 -76.16
CA ASN A 578 13.78 17.01 -75.20
C ASN A 578 14.30 18.24 -74.42
N ILE A 579 15.09 19.11 -75.07
CA ILE A 579 15.55 20.37 -74.48
C ILE A 579 14.78 21.53 -75.14
N SER A 580 14.20 22.41 -74.32
CA SER A 580 13.63 23.67 -74.82
C SER A 580 14.75 24.63 -75.22
N VAL A 581 14.67 25.21 -76.41
CA VAL A 581 15.68 26.13 -76.93
C VAL A 581 15.10 27.53 -76.94
N ASP A 582 15.76 28.45 -76.25
CA ASP A 582 15.44 29.88 -76.29
C ASP A 582 16.53 30.62 -77.07
N THR A 583 16.14 31.43 -78.05
CA THR A 583 17.09 32.20 -78.88
C THR A 583 17.31 33.61 -78.32
N TYR A 584 18.55 34.10 -78.28
CA TYR A 584 18.89 35.47 -77.88
C TYR A 584 19.70 36.20 -78.96
N GLN A 585 19.69 37.53 -79.02
CA GLN A 585 20.29 38.30 -80.14
C GLN A 585 21.75 38.71 -79.90
N GLY A 586 22.52 37.94 -79.12
CA GLY A 586 23.94 38.20 -78.89
C GLY A 586 24.27 39.36 -77.94
N LYS A 587 23.26 40.02 -77.35
CA LYS A 587 23.46 41.05 -76.31
C LYS A 587 23.51 40.39 -74.93
N TYR A 588 24.62 40.60 -74.22
CA TYR A 588 24.85 40.01 -72.89
C TYR A 588 23.76 40.38 -71.87
N LEU A 589 23.19 41.60 -71.95
CA LEU A 589 22.14 42.06 -71.02
C LEU A 589 20.81 41.32 -71.18
N GLU A 590 20.51 40.75 -72.35
CA GLU A 590 19.27 40.00 -72.60
C GLU A 590 19.27 38.64 -71.88
N ILE A 591 20.46 38.09 -71.60
CA ILE A 591 20.64 36.80 -70.92
C ILE A 591 20.06 36.84 -69.50
N PHE A 592 20.14 37.98 -68.80
CA PHE A 592 19.59 38.15 -67.45
C PHE A 592 18.06 38.25 -67.41
N GLN A 593 17.41 38.51 -68.55
CA GLN A 593 15.94 38.60 -68.65
C GLN A 593 15.28 37.26 -69.00
N LEU A 594 16.09 36.30 -69.47
CA LEU A 594 15.64 34.97 -69.80
C LEU A 594 15.68 34.08 -68.55
N ARG A 595 14.87 33.01 -68.57
CA ARG A 595 14.89 31.98 -67.51
C ARG A 595 16.30 31.40 -67.34
N PRO A 596 16.67 30.77 -66.22
CA PRO A 596 17.98 30.12 -66.12
C PRO A 596 18.10 28.93 -67.08
N HIS A 597 19.20 28.85 -67.83
CA HIS A 597 19.51 27.75 -68.75
C HIS A 597 20.76 27.00 -68.30
N VAL A 598 20.84 25.72 -68.68
CA VAL A 598 21.97 24.85 -68.31
C VAL A 598 23.18 25.09 -69.22
N THR A 599 22.91 25.33 -70.51
CA THR A 599 23.94 25.51 -71.54
C THR A 599 23.59 26.64 -72.49
N SER A 600 24.60 27.32 -73.03
CA SER A 600 24.46 28.35 -74.06
C SER A 600 25.34 28.01 -75.26
N TRP A 601 24.80 28.11 -76.46
CA TRP A 601 25.44 27.72 -77.71
C TRP A 601 25.43 28.90 -78.66
N SER A 602 26.62 29.35 -79.07
CA SER A 602 26.80 30.45 -80.00
C SER A 602 27.52 29.94 -81.25
N VAL A 603 26.81 29.81 -82.35
CA VAL A 603 27.37 29.28 -83.61
C VAL A 603 27.86 30.45 -84.46
N ASN A 604 29.18 30.52 -84.66
CA ASN A 604 29.84 31.60 -85.40
C ASN A 604 30.13 31.22 -86.86
N SER A 605 30.40 29.94 -87.15
CA SER A 605 30.47 29.41 -88.52
C SER A 605 30.00 27.95 -88.58
N PHE A 606 29.14 27.62 -89.57
CA PHE A 606 28.62 26.27 -89.80
C PHE A 606 28.67 25.94 -91.30
N PRO A 607 29.17 24.76 -91.71
CA PRO A 607 29.36 24.42 -93.12
C PRO A 607 28.04 24.20 -93.86
N HIS A 608 27.98 24.60 -95.13
CA HIS A 608 26.86 24.32 -96.05
C HIS A 608 27.28 23.23 -97.05
N THR A 609 26.51 22.13 -97.12
CA THR A 609 26.56 21.03 -98.12
C THR A 609 27.92 20.60 -98.70
N ASN A 610 28.34 19.37 -98.37
CA ASN A 610 29.32 18.53 -99.09
C ASN A 610 30.63 19.18 -99.57
N GLN A 611 31.22 20.08 -98.78
CA GLN A 611 32.64 20.44 -98.89
C GLN A 611 33.37 19.94 -97.64
N PHE A 612 34.32 19.02 -97.83
CA PHE A 612 34.98 18.26 -96.77
C PHE A 612 36.06 19.02 -95.99
N GLU A 613 36.21 20.34 -96.16
CA GLU A 613 37.27 21.13 -95.52
C GLU A 613 36.79 22.50 -95.03
N VAL A 614 35.80 22.55 -94.13
CA VAL A 614 35.48 23.78 -93.37
C VAL A 614 35.29 23.44 -91.89
N SER A 615 36.01 24.16 -91.03
CA SER A 615 35.95 24.02 -89.58
C SER A 615 34.67 24.64 -88.99
N VAL A 616 34.04 23.91 -88.09
CA VAL A 616 32.91 24.39 -87.28
C VAL A 616 33.46 25.28 -86.16
N ASN A 617 33.01 26.54 -86.10
CA ASN A 617 33.36 27.44 -85.00
C ASN A 617 32.13 27.71 -84.13
N MET A 618 32.11 27.10 -82.95
CA MET A 618 31.05 27.25 -81.95
C MET A 618 31.66 27.67 -80.61
N THR A 619 31.07 28.67 -79.98
CA THR A 619 31.37 29.07 -78.60
C THR A 619 30.28 28.54 -77.69
N MET A 620 30.66 27.77 -76.69
CA MET A 620 29.72 27.16 -75.74
C MET A 620 29.97 27.69 -74.34
N GLY A 621 28.89 27.93 -73.62
CA GLY A 621 28.89 28.32 -72.21
C GLY A 621 28.09 27.30 -71.41
N PHE A 622 28.52 27.11 -70.17
CA PHE A 622 27.82 26.31 -69.19
C PHE A 622 27.55 27.18 -67.97
N ASN A 623 26.49 26.87 -67.25
CA ASN A 623 26.19 27.56 -66.00
C ASN A 623 26.91 26.85 -64.84
N ASP A 624 27.75 27.59 -64.12
CA ASP A 624 28.62 27.11 -63.04
C ASP A 624 27.87 26.85 -61.73
N THR A 625 26.63 27.34 -61.60
CA THR A 625 25.77 27.02 -60.45
C THR A 625 25.32 25.56 -60.44
N TYR A 626 25.44 24.84 -61.56
CA TYR A 626 24.99 23.45 -61.70
C TYR A 626 26.17 22.48 -61.85
N ILE A 627 26.21 21.48 -60.98
CA ILE A 627 27.31 20.50 -60.88
C ILE A 627 27.43 19.64 -62.16
N HIS A 628 26.32 19.40 -62.88
CA HIS A 628 26.30 18.52 -64.06
C HIS A 628 26.20 19.25 -65.41
N SER A 629 26.34 20.58 -65.44
CA SER A 629 26.20 21.38 -66.66
C SER A 629 27.25 21.06 -67.73
N ILE A 630 28.52 20.87 -67.34
CA ILE A 630 29.62 20.54 -68.26
C ILE A 630 29.45 19.15 -68.89
N PRO A 631 29.22 18.06 -68.11
CA PRO A 631 28.94 16.74 -68.69
C PRO A 631 27.72 16.72 -69.62
N MET A 632 26.66 17.45 -69.28
CA MET A 632 25.49 17.59 -70.15
C MET A 632 25.81 18.32 -71.44
N LEU A 633 26.57 19.42 -71.36
CA LEU A 633 27.05 20.15 -72.54
C LEU A 633 27.87 19.25 -73.46
N MET A 634 28.78 18.46 -72.90
CA MET A 634 29.63 17.53 -73.67
C MET A 634 28.83 16.39 -74.30
N ASN A 635 27.82 15.87 -73.59
CA ASN A 635 26.91 14.86 -74.15
C ASN A 635 26.11 15.43 -75.34
N LEU A 636 25.58 16.66 -75.20
CA LEU A 636 24.87 17.34 -76.28
C LEU A 636 25.78 17.67 -77.46
N LEU A 637 27.01 18.12 -77.21
CA LEU A 637 28.03 18.36 -78.25
C LEU A 637 28.34 17.07 -79.01
N SER A 638 28.64 15.99 -78.29
CA SER A 638 28.92 14.67 -78.88
C SER A 638 27.75 14.18 -79.75
N ASN A 639 26.52 14.26 -79.23
CA ASN A 639 25.33 13.89 -79.98
C ASN A 639 25.06 14.81 -81.18
N SER A 640 25.44 16.09 -81.12
CA SER A 640 25.27 17.04 -82.23
C SER A 640 26.32 16.92 -83.34
N LEU A 641 27.50 16.38 -83.03
CA LEU A 641 28.59 16.19 -83.99
C LEU A 641 28.57 14.80 -84.63
N MET A 642 28.04 13.79 -83.93
CA MET A 642 28.08 12.38 -84.35
C MET A 642 26.79 11.88 -85.02
N ARG A 643 25.68 12.61 -84.89
CA ARG A 643 24.42 12.37 -85.63
C ARG A 643 24.29 13.39 -86.76
#